data_AF-A0A5C6C854-F1
#
_entry.id   AF-A0A5C6C854-F1
#
_cell.length_a   1.000
_cell.length_b   1.000
_cell.length_c   1.000
_cell.angle_alpha   90.00
_cell.angle_beta   90.00
_cell.angle_gamma   90.00
#
_symmetry.space_group_name_H-M   'P 1'
#
loop_
_entity.id
_entity.type
_entity.pdbx_description
1 polymer ?
#
loop_
_entity_poly.entity_id
_entity_poly.type
_entity_poly.pdbx_seq_one_letter_code
_entity_poly.pdbx_strand_id
1 'polypeptide(L)'
;MDQRRIVLFLALSFAVLVLNSMFLAPQRNAKKLSDKPKDPVAEQVAADKAPVGLPEVPVAPDAQAVPADFPESKESPLSYLTLGSIDSKSPFRLLCTFTNHGAAIQRVELSSSRFRDLQDRSGYLGQLELITDPRGGLLVQVVGAGTPAAKAGIEVGDRLISVNGKEGATKLESIEDLQKALARRKPKSKVQLNVARGDEQPTKVEATLRWRPLEVIRPESENELMRTGKLPEDFPSPPSFQFTMEKIGLSKLAEGEAEIAGLHLLDSNWEIVESDQQSITFRQLLPQQRLEVVKKYRLVPVPADKQYDINYPAYSLTLEIAIRNLGEQATEVAYRLDGPNGLPIEGWWYARKFGRNWGSAGLRDVVGRYFGGDTTEQSPSKIASGDGKDFEGGSMAFMGVDAQYFSSVLLPIKQSPDEVWLDVVRPVLLSPPPKARSNDGTFANVTCRLISKPNIIQPGQSLEQSYTIFAGPKRPALLANYLAVNSPQYSLTDLVYFGWFSTVAKGMLAILHFFYGIVGNYGIAIVMLTVLVRSGMFPISRKQMQSMAKMQQLKPELDKLKEKYKNDSPKQSQAMQELYRKHKINPLAGCLPMFIQLPVFIGLYRSLAVDVELRQAPLFGDAIRWCSNLAAPDMLWNWSSIMPSFISSGEGFFGLGPYLNVLPLVTCGLFILQQKLVMPEPANEQAALQQKMMKYMMVFMGLLFYKVAAGLCIYFIASSAWGIAERKLIPAPVPTGLNVAPSPVNTRTSFSSTKNGAASDKQIRRPKKKR
;
A
#
# COMPACT_ATOMS: atom_id res chain seq x y z
N MET A 1 37.18 -10.12 20.04
CA MET A 1 36.34 -10.38 18.84
C MET A 1 37.04 -9.78 17.64
N ASP A 2 37.32 -10.61 16.63
CA ASP A 2 38.11 -10.25 15.47
C ASP A 2 37.45 -9.13 14.65
N GLN A 3 38.17 -8.05 14.34
CA GLN A 3 37.64 -6.92 13.56
C GLN A 3 37.09 -7.37 12.19
N ARG A 4 37.66 -8.44 11.63
CA ARG A 4 37.15 -9.08 10.40
C ARG A 4 35.74 -9.64 10.59
N ARG A 5 35.41 -10.24 11.73
CA ARG A 5 34.06 -10.78 12.00
C ARG A 5 33.04 -9.68 12.21
N ILE A 6 33.43 -8.55 12.81
CA ILE A 6 32.54 -7.40 12.97
C ILE A 6 32.33 -6.68 11.63
N VAL A 7 33.38 -6.42 10.85
CA VAL A 7 33.24 -5.82 9.52
C VAL A 7 32.50 -6.75 8.56
N LEU A 8 32.74 -8.06 8.63
CA LEU A 8 31.98 -9.05 7.86
C LEU A 8 30.52 -9.11 8.33
N PHE A 9 30.26 -9.07 9.64
CA PHE A 9 28.90 -9.00 10.19
C PHE A 9 28.19 -7.70 9.79
N LEU A 10 28.89 -6.57 9.73
CA LEU A 10 28.34 -5.28 9.32
C LEU A 10 28.13 -5.19 7.81
N ALA A 11 29.06 -5.72 7.02
CA ALA A 11 28.92 -5.83 5.58
C ALA A 11 27.83 -6.84 5.22
N LEU A 12 27.71 -7.95 5.93
CA LEU A 12 26.61 -8.92 5.80
C LEU A 12 25.30 -8.33 6.32
N SER A 13 25.27 -7.56 7.40
CA SER A 13 24.04 -6.93 7.91
C SER A 13 23.56 -5.82 7.00
N PHE A 14 24.49 -5.02 6.45
CA PHE A 14 24.20 -3.98 5.48
C PHE A 14 23.83 -4.59 4.12
N ALA A 15 24.55 -5.62 3.67
CA ALA A 15 24.17 -6.39 2.50
C ALA A 15 22.83 -7.09 2.72
N VAL A 16 22.52 -7.63 3.89
CA VAL A 16 21.21 -8.21 4.20
C VAL A 16 20.13 -7.14 4.24
N LEU A 17 20.39 -5.93 4.74
CA LEU A 17 19.43 -4.81 4.69
C LEU A 17 19.19 -4.32 3.25
N VAL A 18 20.25 -4.20 2.45
CA VAL A 18 20.19 -3.79 1.04
C VAL A 18 19.59 -4.91 0.17
N LEU A 19 19.98 -6.16 0.39
CA LEU A 19 19.41 -7.36 -0.25
C LEU A 19 17.97 -7.57 0.20
N ASN A 20 17.58 -7.28 1.44
CA ASN A 20 16.17 -7.30 1.86
C ASN A 20 15.36 -6.23 1.11
N SER A 21 15.97 -5.07 0.81
CA SER A 21 15.34 -4.04 -0.03
C SER A 21 15.36 -4.33 -1.55
N MET A 22 16.23 -5.26 -2.00
CA MET A 22 16.49 -5.57 -3.41
C MET A 22 16.05 -6.98 -3.87
N PHE A 23 15.89 -7.94 -2.95
CA PHE A 23 15.67 -9.37 -3.20
C PHE A 23 14.44 -9.95 -2.45
N LEU A 24 13.43 -9.13 -2.21
CA LEU A 24 12.04 -9.63 -2.14
C LEU A 24 11.49 -9.87 -3.56
N ALA A 25 12.30 -10.49 -4.43
CA ALA A 25 11.76 -11.24 -5.56
C ALA A 25 11.00 -12.44 -4.98
N PRO A 26 9.90 -12.89 -5.60
CA PRO A 26 9.15 -14.05 -5.11
C PRO A 26 10.12 -15.20 -4.88
N GLN A 27 10.03 -15.84 -3.71
CA GLN A 27 10.86 -17.00 -3.41
C GLN A 27 10.78 -17.99 -4.58
N ARG A 28 11.93 -18.43 -5.06
CA ARG A 28 12.03 -19.59 -5.94
C ARG A 28 11.62 -20.82 -5.13
N ASN A 29 10.33 -21.07 -4.98
CA ASN A 29 9.79 -22.34 -4.53
C ASN A 29 8.42 -22.56 -5.19
N ALA A 30 8.42 -22.64 -6.53
CA ALA A 30 7.40 -23.45 -7.17
C ALA A 30 7.73 -24.89 -6.81
N LYS A 31 7.13 -25.42 -5.73
CA LYS A 31 6.93 -26.86 -5.65
C LYS A 31 6.07 -27.17 -6.87
N LYS A 32 6.64 -27.87 -7.86
CA LYS A 32 5.84 -28.39 -8.97
C LYS A 32 4.63 -29.08 -8.36
N LEU A 33 3.45 -28.68 -8.80
CA LEU A 33 2.20 -29.38 -8.51
C LEU A 33 2.20 -30.70 -9.30
N SER A 34 3.16 -31.58 -9.02
CA SER A 34 3.30 -32.94 -9.52
C SER A 34 4.44 -33.56 -8.73
N ASP A 35 4.10 -34.35 -7.71
CA ASP A 35 4.88 -35.43 -7.10
C ASP A 35 4.42 -35.61 -5.64
N LYS A 36 3.23 -36.18 -5.47
CA LYS A 36 3.03 -37.10 -4.34
C LYS A 36 3.63 -38.44 -4.77
N PRO A 37 4.31 -39.20 -3.89
CA PRO A 37 4.69 -40.57 -4.20
C PRO A 37 3.40 -41.34 -4.51
N LYS A 38 3.32 -41.93 -5.71
CA LYS A 38 2.31 -42.95 -6.00
C LYS A 38 2.64 -44.15 -5.12
N ASP A 39 1.78 -44.46 -4.14
CA ASP A 39 1.79 -45.76 -3.49
C ASP A 39 1.40 -46.81 -4.55
N PRO A 40 2.28 -47.77 -4.90
CA PRO A 40 2.05 -48.71 -6.00
C PRO A 40 1.05 -49.83 -5.68
N VAL A 41 0.27 -49.71 -4.60
CA VAL A 41 -0.70 -50.73 -4.17
C VAL A 41 -2.13 -50.42 -4.66
N ALA A 42 -2.41 -49.20 -5.12
CA ALA A 42 -3.75 -48.83 -5.58
C ALA A 42 -4.03 -49.10 -7.08
N GLU A 43 -2.99 -49.35 -7.89
CA GLU A 43 -3.11 -49.42 -9.37
C GLU A 43 -3.30 -50.85 -9.91
N GLN A 44 -3.51 -51.85 -9.04
CA GLN A 44 -3.73 -53.26 -9.44
C GLN A 44 -5.11 -53.85 -9.08
N VAL A 45 -6.04 -53.07 -8.52
CA VAL A 45 -7.41 -53.57 -8.24
C VAL A 45 -8.46 -53.02 -9.23
N ALA A 46 -8.07 -52.11 -10.13
CA ALA A 46 -9.00 -51.44 -11.06
C ALA A 46 -9.15 -52.10 -12.44
N ALA A 47 -8.64 -53.31 -12.64
CA ALA A 47 -8.69 -54.03 -13.92
C ALA A 47 -9.31 -55.42 -13.77
N ASP A 48 -10.49 -55.51 -13.16
CA ASP A 48 -11.43 -56.60 -13.43
C ASP A 48 -12.81 -56.28 -12.83
N LYS A 49 -13.76 -55.88 -13.69
CA LYS A 49 -15.20 -56.21 -13.66
C LYS A 49 -16.01 -55.30 -14.61
N ALA A 50 -16.60 -55.94 -15.62
CA ALA A 50 -17.64 -55.40 -16.50
C ALA A 50 -19.00 -55.26 -15.75
N PRO A 51 -20.01 -54.60 -16.34
CA PRO A 51 -20.97 -53.76 -15.63
C PRO A 51 -22.07 -54.58 -14.93
N VAL A 52 -22.28 -54.31 -13.64
CA VAL A 52 -23.50 -54.69 -12.92
C VAL A 52 -24.30 -53.41 -12.74
N GLY A 53 -25.59 -53.47 -13.08
CA GLY A 53 -26.50 -52.33 -13.11
C GLY A 53 -26.41 -51.47 -11.85
N LEU A 54 -26.37 -50.16 -12.07
CA LEU A 54 -26.49 -49.14 -11.04
C LEU A 54 -27.76 -49.41 -10.22
N PRO A 55 -27.69 -49.54 -8.89
CA PRO A 55 -28.84 -49.18 -8.07
C PRO A 55 -29.05 -47.69 -8.28
N GLU A 56 -30.29 -47.32 -8.63
CA GLU A 56 -30.73 -45.93 -8.69
C GLU A 56 -30.22 -45.18 -7.45
N VAL A 57 -29.50 -44.08 -7.69
CA VAL A 57 -29.25 -43.06 -6.68
C VAL A 57 -30.61 -42.72 -6.08
N PRO A 58 -30.82 -42.75 -4.75
CA PRO A 58 -32.07 -42.31 -4.18
C PRO A 58 -32.27 -40.87 -4.64
N VAL A 59 -33.29 -40.68 -5.48
CA VAL A 59 -33.86 -39.37 -5.78
C VAL A 59 -34.01 -38.63 -4.46
N ALA A 60 -33.60 -37.36 -4.46
CA ALA A 60 -33.77 -36.45 -3.33
C ALA A 60 -35.13 -36.70 -2.66
N PRO A 61 -35.20 -36.75 -1.31
CA PRO A 61 -36.49 -36.85 -0.66
C PRO A 61 -37.36 -35.71 -1.20
N ASP A 62 -38.57 -36.08 -1.61
CA ASP A 62 -39.56 -35.29 -2.32
C ASP A 62 -39.42 -33.78 -2.10
N ALA A 63 -39.54 -33.02 -3.20
CA ALA A 63 -39.81 -31.59 -3.15
C ALA A 63 -41.03 -31.37 -2.23
N GLN A 64 -40.77 -31.12 -0.95
CA GLN A 64 -41.81 -30.72 -0.02
C GLN A 64 -42.43 -29.47 -0.63
N ALA A 65 -43.72 -29.54 -0.93
CA ALA A 65 -44.46 -28.38 -1.39
C ALA A 65 -44.19 -27.24 -0.42
N VAL A 66 -43.81 -26.08 -0.97
CA VAL A 66 -43.65 -24.85 -0.17
C VAL A 66 -44.92 -24.69 0.66
N PRO A 67 -44.83 -24.64 2.00
CA PRO A 67 -46.01 -24.51 2.85
C PRO A 67 -46.84 -23.29 2.42
N ALA A 68 -48.17 -23.43 2.39
CA ALA A 68 -49.07 -22.35 1.94
C ALA A 68 -49.02 -21.09 2.83
N ASP A 69 -48.48 -21.22 4.04
CA ASP A 69 -48.25 -20.18 5.04
C ASP A 69 -46.83 -19.57 4.98
N PHE A 70 -45.96 -20.04 4.07
CA PHE A 70 -44.62 -19.48 3.91
C PHE A 70 -44.69 -18.08 3.29
N PRO A 71 -43.89 -17.11 3.77
CA PRO A 71 -43.93 -15.74 3.23
C PRO A 71 -43.65 -15.70 1.73
N GLU A 72 -44.42 -14.92 0.99
CA GLU A 72 -44.13 -14.65 -0.42
C GLU A 72 -42.96 -13.67 -0.55
N SER A 73 -41.98 -14.00 -1.40
CA SER A 73 -40.90 -13.09 -1.77
C SER A 73 -41.40 -12.09 -2.81
N LYS A 74 -41.14 -10.80 -2.61
CA LYS A 74 -41.33 -9.81 -3.68
C LYS A 74 -40.18 -9.90 -4.67
N GLU A 75 -40.47 -10.24 -5.92
CA GLU A 75 -39.47 -10.13 -6.99
C GLU A 75 -38.92 -8.71 -7.05
N SER A 76 -37.60 -8.60 -6.95
CA SER A 76 -36.89 -7.32 -7.00
C SER A 76 -35.95 -7.32 -8.21
N PRO A 77 -36.08 -6.37 -9.16
CA PRO A 77 -35.12 -6.25 -10.25
C PRO A 77 -33.74 -5.89 -9.69
N LEU A 78 -32.69 -6.12 -10.49
CA LEU A 78 -31.33 -5.67 -10.16
C LEU A 78 -31.38 -4.16 -9.89
N SER A 79 -30.95 -3.77 -8.71
CA SER A 79 -31.06 -2.41 -8.20
C SER A 79 -29.81 -2.04 -7.41
N TYR A 80 -29.40 -0.77 -7.56
CA TYR A 80 -28.29 -0.20 -6.83
C TYR A 80 -28.81 0.87 -5.86
N LEU A 81 -28.30 0.85 -4.64
CA LEU A 81 -28.74 1.73 -3.56
C LEU A 81 -27.53 2.46 -2.96
N THR A 82 -27.75 3.61 -2.32
CA THR A 82 -26.67 4.34 -1.64
C THR A 82 -27.02 4.71 -0.21
N LEU A 83 -26.02 4.66 0.68
CA LEU A 83 -26.07 5.28 2.01
C LEU A 83 -24.95 6.28 2.18
N GLY A 84 -25.25 7.38 2.86
CA GLY A 84 -24.30 8.44 3.15
C GLY A 84 -24.20 9.47 2.03
N SER A 85 -23.07 10.17 1.95
CA SER A 85 -22.89 11.24 0.98
C SER A 85 -21.42 11.55 0.77
N ILE A 86 -21.03 11.86 -0.47
CA ILE A 86 -19.66 12.23 -0.81
C ILE A 86 -19.33 13.72 -0.54
N ASP A 87 -20.31 14.51 -0.08
CA ASP A 87 -20.07 15.90 0.31
C ASP A 87 -19.31 15.92 1.65
N SER A 88 -18.15 16.59 1.68
CA SER A 88 -17.35 16.71 2.90
C SER A 88 -18.02 17.53 4.01
N LYS A 89 -19.08 18.28 3.67
CA LYS A 89 -19.90 19.04 4.64
C LYS A 89 -21.11 18.24 5.15
N SER A 90 -21.36 17.06 4.58
CA SER A 90 -22.39 16.15 5.05
C SER A 90 -22.06 15.61 6.45
N PRO A 91 -23.05 15.22 7.27
CA PRO A 91 -22.78 14.45 8.48
C PRO A 91 -22.18 13.06 8.19
N PHE A 92 -22.11 12.60 6.95
CA PHE A 92 -21.53 11.30 6.61
C PHE A 92 -20.07 11.40 6.16
N ARG A 93 -19.23 10.47 6.61
CA ARG A 93 -17.81 10.36 6.16
C ARG A 93 -17.62 9.39 4.99
N LEU A 94 -18.66 8.63 4.65
CA LEU A 94 -18.68 7.64 3.59
C LEU A 94 -19.86 7.88 2.65
N LEU A 95 -19.69 7.47 1.40
CA LEU A 95 -20.77 7.13 0.48
C LEU A 95 -20.59 5.66 0.10
N CYS A 96 -21.56 4.82 0.46
CA CYS A 96 -21.55 3.40 0.19
C CYS A 96 -22.56 3.08 -0.90
N THR A 97 -22.16 2.33 -1.93
CA THR A 97 -23.04 1.84 -2.99
C THR A 97 -23.24 0.34 -2.82
N PHE A 98 -24.49 -0.08 -2.76
CA PHE A 98 -24.93 -1.45 -2.56
C PHE A 98 -25.57 -2.00 -3.82
N THR A 99 -25.54 -3.32 -3.97
CA THR A 99 -26.32 -4.05 -4.97
C THR A 99 -27.21 -5.05 -4.24
N ASN A 100 -28.46 -5.18 -4.68
CA ASN A 100 -29.34 -6.23 -4.15
C ASN A 100 -28.98 -7.62 -4.69
N HIS A 101 -28.18 -7.70 -5.76
CA HIS A 101 -27.60 -8.95 -6.24
C HIS A 101 -26.60 -9.50 -5.22
N GLY A 102 -26.96 -10.58 -4.54
CA GLY A 102 -26.20 -11.12 -3.40
C GLY A 102 -26.13 -10.21 -2.16
N ALA A 103 -26.97 -9.16 -2.08
CA ALA A 103 -27.07 -8.21 -0.96
C ALA A 103 -25.70 -7.67 -0.48
N ALA A 104 -24.89 -7.16 -1.41
CA ALA A 104 -23.46 -6.91 -1.23
C ALA A 104 -23.09 -5.42 -1.39
N ILE A 105 -21.85 -5.08 -1.01
CA ILE A 105 -21.32 -3.72 -1.19
C ILE A 105 -20.46 -3.68 -2.44
N GLN A 106 -20.86 -2.83 -3.39
CA GLN A 106 -20.11 -2.61 -4.64
C GLN A 106 -18.95 -1.63 -4.42
N ARG A 107 -19.18 -0.58 -3.63
CA ARG A 107 -18.23 0.53 -3.46
C ARG A 107 -18.34 1.22 -2.11
N VAL A 108 -17.21 1.73 -1.62
CA VAL A 108 -17.15 2.65 -0.48
C VAL A 108 -16.21 3.80 -0.80
N GLU A 109 -16.79 4.99 -0.96
CA GLU A 109 -16.10 6.24 -1.26
C GLU A 109 -15.92 7.08 0.01
N LEU A 110 -14.74 7.71 0.17
CA LEU A 110 -14.49 8.61 1.31
C LEU A 110 -14.99 10.03 1.03
N SER A 111 -15.78 10.56 1.97
CA SER A 111 -16.29 11.95 1.96
C SER A 111 -15.24 12.91 2.47
N SER A 112 -14.09 12.92 1.80
CA SER A 112 -12.92 13.74 2.15
C SER A 112 -12.54 14.63 0.99
N SER A 113 -12.31 15.91 1.26
CA SER A 113 -11.70 16.84 0.29
C SER A 113 -10.19 16.59 0.11
N ARG A 114 -9.59 15.88 1.06
CA ARG A 114 -8.17 15.57 1.12
C ARG A 114 -7.81 14.28 0.39
N PHE A 115 -8.52 13.19 0.67
CA PHE A 115 -8.21 11.88 0.08
C PHE A 115 -8.91 11.74 -1.27
N ARG A 116 -8.12 11.83 -2.33
CA ARG A 116 -8.57 11.70 -3.72
C ARG A 116 -7.92 10.47 -4.36
N ASP A 117 -8.46 10.02 -5.48
CA ASP A 117 -7.79 9.02 -6.32
C ASP A 117 -6.42 9.57 -6.80
N LEU A 118 -5.40 8.71 -6.79
CA LEU A 118 -4.04 9.09 -7.17
C LEU A 118 -3.78 8.94 -8.67
N GLN A 119 -4.47 7.98 -9.29
CA GLN A 119 -4.25 7.56 -10.67
C GLN A 119 -5.19 8.31 -11.60
N ASP A 120 -6.49 8.33 -11.26
CA ASP A 120 -7.49 9.07 -12.02
C ASP A 120 -7.65 10.49 -11.47
N ARG A 121 -7.18 11.47 -12.25
CA ARG A 121 -7.29 12.91 -11.96
C ARG A 121 -8.28 13.63 -12.87
N SER A 122 -9.08 12.89 -13.63
CA SER A 122 -10.12 13.46 -14.48
C SER A 122 -11.27 14.04 -13.66
N GLY A 123 -12.15 14.78 -14.35
CA GLY A 123 -13.35 15.33 -13.72
C GLY A 123 -14.35 14.23 -13.39
N TYR A 124 -14.70 14.11 -12.11
CA TYR A 124 -15.65 13.13 -11.60
C TYR A 124 -17.07 13.70 -11.58
N LEU A 125 -18.02 12.96 -12.15
CA LEU A 125 -19.45 13.29 -12.16
C LEU A 125 -20.21 12.61 -11.00
N GLY A 126 -19.75 11.45 -10.55
CA GLY A 126 -20.47 10.52 -9.68
C GLY A 126 -20.42 9.11 -10.27
N GLN A 127 -20.49 8.09 -9.42
CA GLN A 127 -20.70 6.72 -9.85
C GLN A 127 -22.20 6.50 -10.09
N LEU A 128 -22.57 6.17 -11.32
CA LEU A 128 -23.97 6.12 -11.77
C LEU A 128 -24.48 4.71 -12.09
N GLU A 129 -23.60 3.70 -12.03
CA GLU A 129 -23.86 2.29 -12.39
C GLU A 129 -24.66 2.18 -13.70
N LEU A 130 -24.11 2.71 -14.79
CA LEU A 130 -24.84 2.90 -16.05
C LEU A 130 -25.09 1.59 -16.79
N ILE A 131 -26.26 1.50 -17.44
CA ILE A 131 -26.56 0.44 -18.43
C ILE A 131 -26.97 1.06 -19.76
N THR A 132 -26.67 0.40 -20.88
CA THR A 132 -27.10 0.88 -22.20
C THR A 132 -28.61 0.68 -22.34
N ASP A 133 -29.35 1.75 -22.69
CA ASP A 133 -30.79 1.68 -22.92
C ASP A 133 -31.06 1.33 -24.39
N PRO A 134 -31.96 0.37 -24.70
CA PRO A 134 -32.33 0.03 -26.08
C PRO A 134 -32.87 1.20 -26.90
N ARG A 135 -33.46 2.21 -26.25
CA ARG A 135 -33.96 3.45 -26.87
C ARG A 135 -32.82 4.44 -27.18
N GLY A 136 -31.58 4.10 -26.85
CA GLY A 136 -30.39 4.94 -26.98
C GLY A 136 -30.06 5.73 -25.72
N GLY A 137 -28.77 5.95 -25.48
CA GLY A 137 -28.25 6.60 -24.27
C GLY A 137 -27.89 5.60 -23.17
N LEU A 138 -27.48 6.17 -22.03
CA LEU A 138 -27.08 5.41 -20.84
C LEU A 138 -28.06 5.66 -19.70
N LEU A 139 -28.73 4.62 -19.22
CA LEU A 139 -29.68 4.68 -18.12
C LEU A 139 -28.92 4.75 -16.78
N VAL A 140 -29.28 5.73 -15.96
CA VAL A 140 -28.74 5.94 -14.61
C VAL A 140 -29.42 5.00 -13.63
N GLN A 141 -28.65 4.10 -13.00
CA GLN A 141 -29.16 3.16 -11.99
C GLN A 141 -29.01 3.69 -10.57
N VAL A 142 -28.03 4.57 -10.33
CA VAL A 142 -27.78 5.12 -8.99
C VAL A 142 -27.29 6.55 -9.06
N VAL A 143 -27.64 7.36 -8.07
CA VAL A 143 -27.11 8.72 -7.91
C VAL A 143 -26.75 8.94 -6.45
N GLY A 144 -25.45 8.90 -6.15
CA GLY A 144 -24.97 9.11 -4.79
C GLY A 144 -25.15 10.55 -4.29
N ALA A 145 -25.62 10.73 -3.07
CA ALA A 145 -25.86 12.06 -2.49
C ALA A 145 -24.57 12.90 -2.42
N GLY A 146 -24.66 14.18 -2.80
CA GLY A 146 -23.52 15.11 -2.80
C GLY A 146 -22.55 14.96 -3.98
N THR A 147 -22.80 14.02 -4.90
CA THR A 147 -22.08 13.93 -6.17
C THR A 147 -22.44 15.10 -7.10
N PRO A 148 -21.59 15.46 -8.07
CA PRO A 148 -21.94 16.46 -9.08
C PRO A 148 -23.21 16.13 -9.87
N ALA A 149 -23.46 14.85 -10.16
CA ALA A 149 -24.71 14.39 -10.77
C ALA A 149 -25.93 14.75 -9.92
N ALA A 150 -25.90 14.39 -8.62
CA ALA A 150 -26.97 14.74 -7.68
C ALA A 150 -27.19 16.26 -7.60
N LYS A 151 -26.10 17.04 -7.51
CA LYS A 151 -26.15 18.50 -7.44
C LYS A 151 -26.66 19.15 -8.73
N ALA A 152 -26.54 18.46 -9.86
CA ALA A 152 -27.04 18.91 -11.15
C ALA A 152 -28.51 18.51 -11.38
N GLY A 153 -29.13 17.75 -10.48
CA GLY A 153 -30.52 17.30 -10.60
C GLY A 153 -30.72 16.03 -11.44
N ILE A 154 -29.64 15.26 -11.68
CA ILE A 154 -29.75 13.93 -12.29
C ILE A 154 -30.35 12.97 -11.27
N GLU A 155 -31.31 12.17 -11.70
CA GLU A 155 -32.05 11.22 -10.88
C GLU A 155 -31.91 9.78 -11.41
N VAL A 156 -32.24 8.80 -10.56
CA VAL A 156 -32.31 7.40 -10.98
C VAL A 156 -33.42 7.24 -12.03
N GLY A 157 -33.13 6.52 -13.11
CA GLY A 157 -34.03 6.37 -14.25
C GLY A 157 -33.85 7.41 -15.36
N ASP A 158 -33.04 8.45 -15.13
CA ASP A 158 -32.66 9.38 -16.19
C ASP A 158 -31.77 8.70 -17.25
N ARG A 159 -31.93 9.09 -18.52
CA ARG A 159 -31.10 8.63 -19.63
C ARG A 159 -30.13 9.71 -20.08
N LEU A 160 -28.83 9.42 -20.02
CA LEU A 160 -27.79 10.29 -20.54
C LEU A 160 -27.64 10.08 -22.04
N ILE A 161 -27.99 11.09 -22.84
CA ILE A 161 -28.05 10.99 -24.30
C ILE A 161 -26.75 11.48 -24.96
N SER A 162 -26.23 12.61 -24.49
CA SER A 162 -25.00 13.19 -25.06
C SER A 162 -24.30 14.15 -24.08
N VAL A 163 -23.02 14.40 -24.33
CA VAL A 163 -22.17 15.32 -23.58
C VAL A 163 -21.65 16.40 -24.51
N ASN A 164 -21.88 17.68 -24.19
CA ASN A 164 -21.42 18.79 -25.02
C ASN A 164 -19.93 19.06 -24.81
N GLY A 165 -19.10 18.77 -25.81
CA GLY A 165 -17.65 19.03 -25.84
C GLY A 165 -17.27 20.28 -26.64
N LYS A 166 -15.96 20.56 -26.69
CA LYS A 166 -15.41 21.67 -27.50
C LYS A 166 -15.57 21.47 -29.01
N GLU A 167 -15.64 20.21 -29.44
CA GLU A 167 -15.77 19.79 -30.86
C GLU A 167 -17.23 19.47 -31.24
N GLY A 168 -18.20 19.78 -30.36
CA GLY A 168 -19.61 19.45 -30.54
C GLY A 168 -20.14 18.46 -29.49
N ALA A 169 -21.39 18.04 -29.64
CA ALA A 169 -22.04 17.07 -28.75
C ALA A 169 -21.58 15.64 -29.08
N THR A 170 -20.98 14.96 -28.10
CA THR A 170 -20.65 13.54 -28.20
C THR A 170 -21.86 12.72 -27.77
N LYS A 171 -22.42 11.92 -28.68
CA LYS A 171 -23.50 10.97 -28.37
C LYS A 171 -22.97 9.86 -27.46
N LEU A 172 -23.79 9.43 -26.49
CA LEU A 172 -23.44 8.37 -25.56
C LEU A 172 -24.15 7.08 -25.99
N GLU A 173 -23.39 6.12 -26.52
CA GLU A 173 -23.91 4.79 -26.91
C GLU A 173 -23.35 3.70 -26.00
N SER A 174 -22.16 3.95 -25.43
CA SER A 174 -21.48 3.07 -24.48
C SER A 174 -20.99 3.83 -23.26
N ILE A 175 -20.76 3.09 -22.16
CA ILE A 175 -20.16 3.63 -20.93
C ILE A 175 -18.77 4.24 -21.22
N GLU A 176 -18.02 3.64 -22.15
CA GLU A 176 -16.72 4.15 -22.58
C GLU A 176 -16.79 5.55 -23.19
N ASP A 177 -17.88 5.89 -23.89
CA ASP A 177 -18.04 7.21 -24.50
C ASP A 177 -18.10 8.30 -23.44
N LEU A 178 -18.86 8.06 -22.36
CA LEU A 178 -18.92 8.96 -21.22
C LEU A 178 -17.58 9.05 -20.52
N GLN A 179 -16.92 7.91 -20.28
CA GLN A 179 -15.60 7.88 -19.65
C GLN A 179 -14.57 8.67 -20.47
N LYS A 180 -14.52 8.48 -21.79
CA LYS A 180 -13.63 9.24 -22.71
C LYS A 180 -13.97 10.74 -22.70
N ALA A 181 -15.25 11.10 -22.66
CA ALA A 181 -15.69 12.49 -22.61
C ALA A 181 -15.31 13.18 -21.29
N LEU A 182 -15.39 12.48 -20.16
CA LEU A 182 -15.02 12.98 -18.83
C LEU A 182 -13.50 12.97 -18.61
N ALA A 183 -12.77 11.98 -19.15
CA ALA A 183 -11.32 11.86 -19.04
C ALA A 183 -10.56 13.09 -19.58
N ARG A 184 -11.14 13.77 -20.58
CA ARG A 184 -10.58 14.99 -21.18
C ARG A 184 -10.83 16.25 -20.33
N ARG A 185 -11.66 16.17 -19.28
CA ARG A 185 -12.05 17.30 -18.45
C ARG A 185 -11.29 17.32 -17.14
N LYS A 186 -11.00 18.54 -16.68
CA LYS A 186 -10.39 18.78 -15.38
C LYS A 186 -11.46 18.87 -14.29
N PRO A 187 -11.15 18.47 -13.05
CA PRO A 187 -11.96 18.82 -11.88
C PRO A 187 -12.29 20.32 -11.83
N LYS A 188 -13.45 20.66 -11.27
CA LYS A 188 -14.05 22.02 -11.23
C LYS A 188 -14.50 22.59 -12.58
N SER A 189 -14.26 21.90 -13.69
CA SER A 189 -14.85 22.32 -14.96
C SER A 189 -16.33 21.97 -15.04
N LYS A 190 -17.09 22.78 -15.78
CA LYS A 190 -18.50 22.53 -16.07
C LYS A 190 -18.63 21.55 -17.23
N VAL A 191 -19.61 20.67 -17.16
CA VAL A 191 -20.04 19.78 -18.23
C VAL A 191 -21.54 19.94 -18.44
N GLN A 192 -21.96 20.05 -19.69
CA GLN A 192 -23.36 20.08 -20.05
C GLN A 192 -23.73 18.73 -20.65
N LEU A 193 -24.74 18.10 -20.06
CA LEU A 193 -25.28 16.80 -20.38
C LEU A 193 -26.68 17.00 -20.95
N ASN A 194 -27.03 16.27 -22.00
CA ASN A 194 -28.42 16.18 -22.45
C ASN A 194 -29.03 14.93 -21.82
N VAL A 195 -30.06 15.13 -21.00
CA VAL A 195 -30.66 14.10 -20.14
C VAL A 195 -32.14 13.99 -20.46
N ALA A 196 -32.63 12.78 -20.72
CA ALA A 196 -34.05 12.50 -20.93
C ALA A 196 -34.62 11.78 -19.70
N ARG A 197 -35.68 12.32 -19.12
CA ARG A 197 -36.38 11.74 -17.96
C ARG A 197 -37.63 11.02 -18.43
N GLY A 198 -37.70 9.71 -18.19
CA GLY A 198 -38.78 8.90 -18.77
C GLY A 198 -38.83 9.06 -20.30
N ASP A 199 -40.00 9.40 -20.83
CA ASP A 199 -40.22 9.66 -22.26
C ASP A 199 -40.23 11.16 -22.63
N GLU A 200 -39.80 12.03 -21.72
CA GLU A 200 -39.70 13.46 -21.96
C GLU A 200 -38.58 13.82 -22.95
N GLN A 201 -38.70 15.01 -23.54
CA GLN A 201 -37.66 15.54 -24.43
C GLN A 201 -36.35 15.79 -23.66
N PRO A 202 -35.18 15.51 -24.26
CA PRO A 202 -33.90 15.72 -23.59
C PRO A 202 -33.71 17.18 -23.15
N THR A 203 -33.44 17.37 -21.87
CA THR A 203 -33.13 18.68 -21.28
C THR A 203 -31.63 18.84 -21.04
N LYS A 204 -31.15 20.09 -21.02
CA LYS A 204 -29.75 20.41 -20.76
C LYS A 204 -29.51 20.55 -19.27
N VAL A 205 -28.65 19.69 -18.73
CA VAL A 205 -28.22 19.70 -17.33
C VAL A 205 -26.76 20.11 -17.26
N GLU A 206 -26.45 21.13 -16.45
CA GLU A 206 -25.06 21.55 -16.22
C GLU A 206 -24.54 21.01 -14.88
N ALA A 207 -23.50 20.18 -14.93
CA ALA A 207 -22.82 19.66 -13.74
C ALA A 207 -21.43 20.27 -13.59
N THR A 208 -21.06 20.66 -12.36
CA THR A 208 -19.70 21.09 -12.03
C THR A 208 -18.91 19.91 -11.50
N LEU A 209 -17.97 19.40 -12.30
CA LEU A 209 -17.19 18.21 -11.96
C LEU A 209 -16.32 18.43 -10.72
N ARG A 210 -16.01 17.35 -10.01
CA ARG A 210 -15.11 17.39 -8.84
C ARG A 210 -13.88 16.51 -9.05
N TRP A 211 -12.99 16.50 -8.06
CA TRP A 211 -11.94 15.49 -7.98
C TRP A 211 -12.57 14.14 -7.64
N ARG A 212 -12.15 13.07 -8.33
CA ARG A 212 -12.56 11.73 -7.98
C ARG A 212 -12.15 11.43 -6.53
N PRO A 213 -13.10 11.06 -5.66
CA PRO A 213 -12.79 10.72 -4.28
C PRO A 213 -11.94 9.45 -4.22
N LEU A 214 -11.31 9.22 -3.08
CA LEU A 214 -10.71 7.91 -2.84
C LEU A 214 -11.81 6.89 -2.56
N GLU A 215 -11.66 5.72 -3.17
CA GLU A 215 -12.50 4.56 -2.96
C GLU A 215 -11.72 3.52 -2.17
N VAL A 216 -12.20 3.20 -0.96
CA VAL A 216 -11.58 2.18 -0.11
C VAL A 216 -12.01 0.79 -0.57
N ILE A 217 -13.23 0.66 -1.07
CA ILE A 217 -13.73 -0.54 -1.76
C ILE A 217 -14.14 -0.10 -3.16
N ARG A 218 -13.62 -0.79 -4.17
CA ARG A 218 -13.82 -0.54 -5.60
C ARG A 218 -13.90 -1.89 -6.31
N PRO A 219 -14.74 -2.05 -7.35
CA PRO A 219 -14.70 -3.25 -8.19
C PRO A 219 -13.28 -3.51 -8.72
N GLU A 220 -12.80 -4.75 -8.56
CA GLU A 220 -11.40 -5.06 -8.86
C GLU A 220 -11.07 -4.91 -10.35
N SER A 221 -12.07 -5.07 -11.22
CA SER A 221 -11.94 -4.80 -12.66
C SER A 221 -11.43 -3.38 -12.93
N GLU A 222 -11.84 -2.38 -12.14
CA GLU A 222 -11.37 -1.01 -12.27
C GLU A 222 -9.91 -0.85 -11.80
N ASN A 223 -9.52 -1.53 -10.73
CA ASN A 223 -8.12 -1.54 -10.27
C ASN A 223 -7.19 -2.13 -11.33
N GLU A 224 -7.60 -3.25 -11.93
CA GLU A 224 -6.83 -3.91 -12.97
C GLU A 224 -6.76 -3.07 -14.25
N LEU A 225 -7.87 -2.48 -14.69
CA LEU A 225 -7.90 -1.57 -15.84
C LEU A 225 -6.99 -0.35 -15.65
N MET A 226 -6.96 0.26 -14.46
CA MET A 226 -6.05 1.38 -14.20
C MET A 226 -4.57 0.97 -14.24
N ARG A 227 -4.26 -0.28 -13.88
CA ARG A 227 -2.89 -0.81 -13.84
C ARG A 227 -2.40 -1.24 -15.23
N THR A 228 -3.18 -2.02 -15.95
CA THR A 228 -2.75 -2.70 -17.19
C THR A 228 -3.36 -2.06 -18.46
N GLY A 229 -4.42 -1.27 -18.31
CA GLY A 229 -5.21 -0.74 -19.41
C GLY A 229 -6.10 -1.77 -20.11
N LYS A 230 -6.15 -3.02 -19.62
CA LYS A 230 -6.92 -4.12 -20.22
C LYS A 230 -7.47 -5.08 -19.16
N LEU A 231 -8.67 -5.57 -19.36
CA LEU A 231 -9.26 -6.60 -18.52
C LEU A 231 -9.13 -7.97 -19.20
N PRO A 232 -8.66 -9.03 -18.52
CA PRO A 232 -8.74 -10.40 -19.03
C PRO A 232 -10.18 -10.81 -19.32
N GLU A 233 -10.39 -11.73 -20.26
CA GLU A 233 -11.67 -12.41 -20.45
C GLU A 233 -12.04 -13.16 -19.15
N ASP A 234 -13.31 -13.07 -18.73
CA ASP A 234 -13.85 -13.65 -17.50
C ASP A 234 -13.15 -13.25 -16.20
N PHE A 235 -12.66 -12.01 -16.12
CA PHE A 235 -12.00 -11.52 -14.91
C PHE A 235 -12.96 -11.46 -13.70
N PRO A 236 -12.67 -12.18 -12.60
CA PRO A 236 -13.53 -12.19 -11.42
C PRO A 236 -13.50 -10.83 -10.72
N SER A 237 -14.68 -10.24 -10.52
CA SER A 237 -14.83 -8.99 -9.76
C SER A 237 -16.06 -9.04 -8.84
N PRO A 238 -16.11 -9.99 -7.89
CA PRO A 238 -17.24 -10.10 -6.97
C PRO A 238 -17.32 -8.87 -6.06
N PRO A 239 -18.55 -8.43 -5.67
CA PRO A 239 -18.73 -7.39 -4.69
C PRO A 239 -18.22 -7.82 -3.31
N SER A 240 -18.04 -6.85 -2.41
CA SER A 240 -17.62 -7.12 -1.03
C SER A 240 -18.80 -7.57 -0.16
N PHE A 241 -18.53 -8.39 0.86
CA PHE A 241 -19.54 -8.83 1.84
C PHE A 241 -20.63 -9.74 1.27
N GLN A 242 -20.31 -10.60 0.30
CA GLN A 242 -21.24 -11.66 -0.15
C GLN A 242 -21.48 -12.69 0.96
N PHE A 243 -22.71 -13.22 1.01
CA PHE A 243 -23.16 -14.16 2.02
C PHE A 243 -23.60 -15.47 1.37
N THR A 244 -23.17 -16.61 1.93
CA THR A 244 -23.68 -17.94 1.56
C THR A 244 -23.85 -18.82 2.79
N MET A 245 -24.44 -20.01 2.62
CA MET A 245 -24.58 -20.99 3.70
C MET A 245 -23.46 -22.03 3.65
N GLU A 246 -22.82 -22.27 4.79
CA GLU A 246 -21.86 -23.37 4.97
C GLU A 246 -22.59 -24.69 5.27
N LYS A 247 -23.66 -24.61 6.08
CA LYS A 247 -24.43 -25.77 6.53
C LYS A 247 -25.89 -25.40 6.77
N ILE A 248 -26.80 -26.29 6.39
CA ILE A 248 -28.23 -26.26 6.73
C ILE A 248 -28.67 -27.70 7.01
N GLY A 249 -28.92 -28.03 8.28
CA GLY A 249 -29.26 -29.39 8.71
C GLY A 249 -28.21 -30.40 8.25
N LEU A 250 -28.61 -31.35 7.41
CA LEU A 250 -27.72 -32.36 6.83
C LEU A 250 -26.98 -31.89 5.58
N SER A 251 -27.45 -30.82 4.93
CA SER A 251 -26.82 -30.24 3.76
C SER A 251 -25.61 -29.42 4.18
N LYS A 252 -24.42 -29.81 3.70
CA LYS A 252 -23.17 -29.08 3.90
C LYS A 252 -22.60 -28.69 2.55
N LEU A 253 -21.96 -27.54 2.49
CA LEU A 253 -21.24 -27.10 1.30
C LEU A 253 -20.12 -28.09 0.95
N ALA A 254 -20.15 -28.59 -0.29
CA ALA A 254 -19.12 -29.46 -0.81
C ALA A 254 -17.79 -28.70 -0.99
N GLU A 255 -16.69 -29.43 -0.91
CA GLU A 255 -15.36 -28.84 -1.08
C GLU A 255 -15.17 -28.32 -2.52
N GLY A 256 -14.71 -27.07 -2.65
CA GLY A 256 -14.52 -26.41 -3.94
C GLY A 256 -15.74 -25.67 -4.48
N GLU A 257 -16.94 -25.93 -3.94
CA GLU A 257 -18.15 -25.24 -4.34
C GLU A 257 -18.28 -23.84 -3.69
N ALA A 258 -18.87 -22.91 -4.44
CA ALA A 258 -19.12 -21.54 -3.97
C ALA A 258 -20.32 -21.47 -3.01
N GLU A 259 -21.33 -22.31 -3.23
CA GLU A 259 -22.59 -22.31 -2.51
C GLU A 259 -23.27 -23.71 -2.50
N ILE A 260 -24.12 -23.98 -1.51
CA ILE A 260 -24.95 -25.19 -1.46
C ILE A 260 -25.94 -25.16 -2.64
N ALA A 261 -25.97 -26.24 -3.42
CA ALA A 261 -26.82 -26.34 -4.60
C ALA A 261 -28.28 -25.98 -4.32
N GLY A 262 -28.85 -25.13 -5.18
CA GLY A 262 -30.26 -24.72 -5.14
C GLY A 262 -30.59 -23.50 -4.25
N LEU A 263 -29.64 -22.94 -3.50
CA LEU A 263 -29.89 -21.74 -2.68
C LEU A 263 -29.81 -20.42 -3.46
N HIS A 264 -28.91 -20.33 -4.46
CA HIS A 264 -28.71 -19.17 -5.32
C HIS A 264 -28.53 -17.82 -4.59
N LEU A 265 -27.93 -17.79 -3.39
CA LEU A 265 -27.75 -16.54 -2.61
C LEU A 265 -26.77 -15.58 -3.28
N LEU A 266 -25.82 -16.06 -4.08
CA LEU A 266 -24.84 -15.22 -4.78
C LEU A 266 -25.40 -14.53 -6.03
N ASP A 267 -26.18 -15.26 -6.81
CA ASP A 267 -26.61 -14.85 -8.17
C ASP A 267 -28.07 -14.36 -8.23
N SER A 268 -28.79 -14.41 -7.11
CA SER A 268 -30.15 -13.89 -7.02
C SER A 268 -30.19 -12.43 -6.58
N ASN A 269 -31.24 -11.72 -7.01
CA ASN A 269 -31.56 -10.40 -6.51
C ASN A 269 -32.37 -10.54 -5.21
N TRP A 270 -31.78 -10.13 -4.10
CA TRP A 270 -32.45 -10.14 -2.80
C TRP A 270 -33.54 -9.06 -2.76
N GLU A 271 -34.59 -9.34 -1.99
CA GLU A 271 -35.67 -8.38 -1.75
C GLU A 271 -35.14 -7.19 -0.96
N ILE A 272 -35.48 -5.98 -1.40
CA ILE A 272 -35.20 -4.74 -0.66
C ILE A 272 -36.39 -4.47 0.25
N VAL A 273 -36.26 -4.79 1.53
CA VAL A 273 -37.34 -4.67 2.52
C VAL A 273 -37.48 -3.25 3.04
N GLU A 274 -36.35 -2.58 3.25
CA GLU A 274 -36.27 -1.24 3.81
C GLU A 274 -35.08 -0.51 3.17
N SER A 275 -35.29 0.76 2.81
CA SER A 275 -34.22 1.64 2.33
C SER A 275 -34.56 3.06 2.78
N ASP A 276 -33.79 3.58 3.72
CA ASP A 276 -33.89 4.94 4.25
C ASP A 276 -32.53 5.66 4.16
N GLN A 277 -32.41 6.85 4.77
CA GLN A 277 -31.18 7.65 4.69
C GLN A 277 -29.98 7.07 5.46
N GLN A 278 -30.22 6.17 6.40
CA GLN A 278 -29.25 5.59 7.32
C GLN A 278 -29.17 4.07 7.22
N SER A 279 -30.21 3.38 6.73
CA SER A 279 -30.23 1.94 6.68
C SER A 279 -30.80 1.35 5.39
N ILE A 280 -30.26 0.18 5.00
CA ILE A 280 -30.76 -0.66 3.92
C ILE A 280 -30.88 -2.08 4.44
N THR A 281 -32.04 -2.70 4.23
CA THR A 281 -32.31 -4.08 4.63
C THR A 281 -32.61 -4.93 3.41
N PHE A 282 -31.79 -5.94 3.18
CA PHE A 282 -32.01 -6.98 2.18
C PHE A 282 -32.54 -8.25 2.85
N ARG A 283 -33.46 -8.93 2.18
CA ARG A 283 -34.00 -10.22 2.61
C ARG A 283 -33.91 -11.24 1.49
N GLN A 284 -33.57 -12.46 1.86
CA GLN A 284 -33.74 -13.63 1.02
C GLN A 284 -34.48 -14.73 1.74
N LEU A 285 -35.47 -15.30 1.07
CA LEU A 285 -36.28 -16.40 1.58
C LEU A 285 -35.80 -17.71 0.96
N LEU A 286 -35.73 -18.75 1.77
CA LEU A 286 -35.30 -20.10 1.37
C LEU A 286 -36.47 -21.08 1.65
N PRO A 287 -37.47 -21.15 0.76
CA PRO A 287 -38.72 -21.88 1.03
C PRO A 287 -38.51 -23.38 1.29
N GLN A 288 -37.62 -24.00 0.52
CA GLN A 288 -37.30 -25.43 0.64
C GLN A 288 -36.67 -25.76 2.01
N GLN A 289 -35.89 -24.83 2.56
CA GLN A 289 -35.22 -24.99 3.86
C GLN A 289 -36.01 -24.35 5.00
N ARG A 290 -37.14 -23.68 4.70
CA ARG A 290 -37.94 -22.89 5.64
C ARG A 290 -37.12 -21.86 6.44
N LEU A 291 -36.18 -21.19 5.79
CA LEU A 291 -35.34 -20.16 6.41
C LEU A 291 -35.59 -18.78 5.79
N GLU A 292 -35.38 -17.74 6.60
CA GLU A 292 -35.26 -16.35 6.16
C GLU A 292 -33.86 -15.85 6.49
N VAL A 293 -33.18 -15.23 5.53
CA VAL A 293 -31.90 -14.56 5.74
C VAL A 293 -32.08 -13.07 5.53
N VAL A 294 -31.66 -12.27 6.50
CA VAL A 294 -31.74 -10.81 6.46
C VAL A 294 -30.35 -10.22 6.65
N LYS A 295 -30.00 -9.25 5.81
CA LYS A 295 -28.80 -8.41 5.95
C LYS A 295 -29.22 -6.95 6.04
N LYS A 296 -28.93 -6.31 7.17
CA LYS A 296 -29.18 -4.89 7.39
C LYS A 296 -27.86 -4.13 7.50
N TYR A 297 -27.68 -3.14 6.65
CA TYR A 297 -26.56 -2.21 6.71
C TYR A 297 -27.02 -0.90 7.32
N ARG A 298 -26.24 -0.35 8.25
CA ARG A 298 -26.55 0.93 8.92
C ARG A 298 -25.34 1.86 8.91
N LEU A 299 -25.55 3.12 8.56
CA LEU A 299 -24.55 4.17 8.59
C LEU A 299 -25.01 5.30 9.52
N VAL A 300 -24.22 5.59 10.56
CA VAL A 300 -24.57 6.58 11.58
C VAL A 300 -24.00 7.96 11.19
N PRO A 301 -24.81 9.03 11.22
CA PRO A 301 -24.33 10.39 10.96
C PRO A 301 -23.43 10.92 12.10
N VAL A 302 -22.45 11.75 11.74
CA VAL A 302 -21.61 12.47 12.69
C VAL A 302 -22.44 13.57 13.38
N PRO A 303 -22.46 13.63 14.72
CA PRO A 303 -23.08 14.72 15.47
C PRO A 303 -22.56 16.10 15.04
N ALA A 304 -23.43 17.11 15.03
CA ALA A 304 -23.10 18.44 14.52
C ALA A 304 -21.86 19.07 15.20
N ASP A 305 -21.69 18.86 16.51
CA ASP A 305 -20.56 19.34 17.31
C ASP A 305 -19.24 18.61 17.01
N LYS A 306 -19.31 17.42 16.38
CA LYS A 306 -18.16 16.57 16.04
C LYS A 306 -17.81 16.57 14.55
N GLN A 307 -18.54 17.28 13.69
CA GLN A 307 -18.29 17.27 12.23
C GLN A 307 -16.90 17.77 11.82
N TYR A 308 -16.27 18.59 12.65
CA TYR A 308 -14.89 19.06 12.43
C TYR A 308 -13.82 18.12 12.99
N ASP A 309 -14.21 17.15 13.83
CA ASP A 309 -13.27 16.14 14.33
C ASP A 309 -13.02 15.08 13.26
N ILE A 310 -11.82 15.13 12.68
CA ILE A 310 -11.36 14.20 11.65
C ILE A 310 -11.07 12.79 12.19
N ASN A 311 -11.04 12.62 13.51
CA ASN A 311 -10.80 11.36 14.20
C ASN A 311 -12.09 10.77 14.81
N TYR A 312 -13.24 11.43 14.64
CA TYR A 312 -14.53 10.87 15.05
C TYR A 312 -14.80 9.54 14.30
N PRO A 313 -15.23 8.46 14.99
CA PRO A 313 -15.37 7.11 14.42
C PRO A 313 -16.62 6.97 13.53
N ALA A 314 -16.62 7.64 12.37
CA ALA A 314 -17.69 7.56 11.37
C ALA A 314 -17.23 7.02 10.00
N TYR A 315 -16.03 6.44 9.93
CA TYR A 315 -15.51 5.71 8.77
C TYR A 315 -15.92 4.23 8.81
N SER A 316 -17.15 3.97 9.23
CA SER A 316 -17.65 2.62 9.44
C SER A 316 -19.15 2.51 9.23
N LEU A 317 -19.61 1.32 8.88
CA LEU A 317 -21.01 0.93 8.85
C LEU A 317 -21.23 -0.34 9.68
N THR A 318 -22.43 -0.54 10.20
CA THR A 318 -22.83 -1.78 10.88
C THR A 318 -23.47 -2.71 9.86
N LEU A 319 -23.06 -3.97 9.85
CA LEU A 319 -23.72 -5.06 9.14
C LEU A 319 -24.34 -6.00 10.18
N GLU A 320 -25.66 -6.11 10.16
CA GLU A 320 -26.44 -7.04 10.98
C GLU A 320 -26.88 -8.20 10.08
N ILE A 321 -26.62 -9.44 10.49
CA ILE A 321 -27.04 -10.66 9.82
C ILE A 321 -28.02 -11.38 10.74
N ALA A 322 -29.19 -11.70 10.22
CA ALA A 322 -30.17 -12.54 10.90
C ALA A 322 -30.54 -13.74 10.04
N ILE A 323 -30.49 -14.94 10.62
CA ILE A 323 -31.01 -16.18 10.00
C ILE A 323 -32.17 -16.63 10.88
N ARG A 324 -33.38 -16.66 10.35
CA ARG A 324 -34.59 -17.04 11.09
C ARG A 324 -35.09 -18.39 10.64
N ASN A 325 -35.47 -19.22 11.61
CA ASN A 325 -36.11 -20.51 11.35
C ASN A 325 -37.63 -20.32 11.29
N LEU A 326 -38.20 -20.42 10.09
CA LEU A 326 -39.64 -20.34 9.83
C LEU A 326 -40.30 -21.73 9.80
N GLY A 327 -39.54 -22.80 10.03
CA GLY A 327 -40.04 -24.16 10.11
C GLY A 327 -40.51 -24.54 11.51
N GLU A 328 -41.00 -25.77 11.62
CA GLU A 328 -41.50 -26.37 12.87
C GLU A 328 -40.45 -27.17 13.64
N GLN A 329 -39.28 -27.42 13.03
CA GLN A 329 -38.21 -28.21 13.61
C GLN A 329 -36.95 -27.37 13.83
N ALA A 330 -36.19 -27.71 14.87
CA ALA A 330 -34.89 -27.10 15.10
C ALA A 330 -33.93 -27.40 13.94
N THR A 331 -33.29 -26.36 13.41
CA THR A 331 -32.39 -26.48 12.25
C THR A 331 -31.01 -25.98 12.64
N GLU A 332 -29.99 -26.80 12.41
CA GLU A 332 -28.60 -26.39 12.58
C GLU A 332 -28.12 -25.64 11.34
N VAL A 333 -27.54 -24.46 11.52
CA VAL A 333 -27.03 -23.65 10.42
C VAL A 333 -25.61 -23.13 10.68
N ALA A 334 -24.86 -22.96 9.61
CA ALA A 334 -23.63 -22.19 9.59
C ALA A 334 -23.56 -21.37 8.30
N TYR A 335 -22.96 -20.19 8.34
CA TYR A 335 -22.86 -19.31 7.19
C TYR A 335 -21.41 -19.00 6.81
N ARG A 336 -21.24 -18.52 5.57
CA ARG A 336 -20.02 -17.88 5.07
C ARG A 336 -20.29 -16.40 4.78
N LEU A 337 -19.36 -15.55 5.16
CA LEU A 337 -19.35 -14.13 4.82
C LEU A 337 -17.97 -13.76 4.27
N ASP A 338 -17.93 -13.34 3.02
CA ASP A 338 -16.70 -12.80 2.44
C ASP A 338 -16.43 -11.38 2.97
N GLY A 339 -15.16 -11.04 3.13
CA GLY A 339 -14.73 -9.73 3.62
C GLY A 339 -14.71 -8.67 2.51
N PRO A 340 -14.08 -7.52 2.79
CA PRO A 340 -13.84 -6.50 1.79
C PRO A 340 -12.81 -6.96 0.77
N ASN A 341 -12.97 -6.52 -0.48
CA ASN A 341 -11.99 -6.71 -1.54
C ASN A 341 -11.86 -5.44 -2.39
N GLY A 342 -10.89 -5.42 -3.33
CA GLY A 342 -10.78 -4.31 -4.26
C GLY A 342 -10.23 -3.01 -3.67
N LEU A 343 -9.50 -3.13 -2.54
CA LEU A 343 -8.81 -1.99 -1.91
C LEU A 343 -7.86 -1.29 -2.89
N PRO A 344 -7.58 0.00 -2.69
CA PRO A 344 -6.70 0.75 -3.58
C PRO A 344 -5.28 0.16 -3.54
N ILE A 345 -4.73 -0.09 -4.72
CA ILE A 345 -3.38 -0.63 -4.89
C ILE A 345 -2.30 0.38 -4.42
N GLU A 346 -2.65 1.67 -4.29
CA GLU A 346 -1.76 2.80 -4.01
C GLU A 346 -0.58 2.85 -5.01
N GLY A 347 -0.46 3.86 -5.86
CA GLY A 347 0.74 4.08 -6.68
C GLY A 347 1.47 2.84 -7.25
N TRP A 348 0.84 2.09 -8.16
CA TRP A 348 1.24 0.73 -8.58
C TRP A 348 2.73 0.50 -8.90
N TRP A 349 3.46 1.52 -9.38
CA TRP A 349 4.87 1.40 -9.78
C TRP A 349 5.90 1.73 -8.68
N TYR A 350 5.47 2.31 -7.56
CA TYR A 350 6.35 2.76 -6.48
C TYR A 350 5.90 2.35 -5.07
N ALA A 351 4.61 2.06 -4.87
CA ALA A 351 4.13 1.73 -3.55
C ALA A 351 4.79 0.46 -3.03
N ARG A 352 5.07 0.50 -1.74
CA ARG A 352 5.65 -0.61 -1.00
C ARG A 352 5.05 -0.58 0.37
N LYS A 353 4.28 -1.61 0.68
CA LYS A 353 3.81 -1.86 2.03
C LYS A 353 4.89 -2.62 2.78
N PHE A 354 5.12 -2.25 4.04
CA PHE A 354 6.00 -3.01 4.89
C PHE A 354 5.21 -3.90 5.83
N GLY A 355 5.49 -5.19 5.75
CA GLY A 355 4.91 -6.16 6.64
C GLY A 355 5.57 -6.20 8.03
N ARG A 356 4.84 -6.79 8.97
CA ARG A 356 5.29 -7.23 10.30
C ARG A 356 6.32 -8.37 10.20
N ASN A 357 6.15 -9.23 9.21
CA ASN A 357 7.06 -10.35 8.96
C ASN A 357 8.29 -9.87 8.17
N TRP A 358 9.44 -10.51 8.41
CA TRP A 358 10.71 -10.26 7.69
C TRP A 358 10.68 -10.73 6.20
N GLY A 359 9.48 -10.87 5.61
CA GLY A 359 9.21 -11.45 4.28
C GLY A 359 8.20 -10.63 3.44
N SER A 360 7.75 -11.20 2.31
CA SER A 360 6.91 -10.53 1.30
C SER A 360 5.58 -10.02 1.86
N ALA A 361 5.41 -8.69 1.85
CA ALA A 361 4.13 -8.01 1.99
C ALA A 361 3.57 -7.70 0.60
N GLY A 362 2.27 -7.90 0.40
CA GLY A 362 1.56 -7.41 -0.76
C GLY A 362 1.15 -5.95 -0.57
N LEU A 363 0.57 -5.36 -1.61
CA LEU A 363 -0.05 -4.04 -1.46
C LEU A 363 -1.38 -4.11 -0.69
N ARG A 364 -1.97 -5.31 -0.63
CA ARG A 364 -3.23 -5.63 0.05
C ARG A 364 -3.04 -6.96 0.75
N ASP A 365 -2.94 -6.94 2.07
CA ASP A 365 -2.75 -8.18 2.84
C ASP A 365 -4.04 -8.51 3.60
N VAL A 366 -4.33 -9.80 3.74
CA VAL A 366 -5.34 -10.24 4.72
C VAL A 366 -4.76 -10.05 6.10
N VAL A 367 -5.45 -9.31 6.96
CA VAL A 367 -5.04 -9.02 8.35
C VAL A 367 -6.07 -9.57 9.33
N GLY A 368 -5.61 -10.06 10.47
CA GLY A 368 -6.47 -10.56 11.53
C GLY A 368 -5.83 -10.48 12.91
N ARG A 369 -6.65 -10.33 13.95
CA ARG A 369 -6.22 -10.36 15.34
C ARG A 369 -7.21 -11.15 16.18
N TYR A 370 -6.70 -12.08 16.98
CA TYR A 370 -7.44 -12.73 18.06
C TYR A 370 -7.40 -11.92 19.35
N PHE A 371 -8.41 -12.10 20.21
CA PHE A 371 -8.26 -11.73 21.62
C PHE A 371 -7.12 -12.56 22.25
N GLY A 372 -6.27 -11.91 23.04
CA GLY A 372 -5.07 -12.52 23.63
C GLY A 372 -3.90 -12.74 22.66
N GLY A 373 -4.09 -12.54 21.35
CA GLY A 373 -3.07 -12.73 20.32
C GLY A 373 -2.52 -11.43 19.75
N ASP A 374 -1.44 -11.57 18.98
CA ASP A 374 -0.86 -10.49 18.17
C ASP A 374 -1.58 -10.35 16.82
N THR A 375 -1.51 -9.15 16.24
CA THR A 375 -1.98 -8.92 14.89
C THR A 375 -1.11 -9.64 13.88
N THR A 376 -1.74 -10.42 13.02
CA THR A 376 -1.10 -11.23 12.00
C THR A 376 -1.59 -10.80 10.62
N GLU A 377 -0.75 -10.98 9.61
CA GLU A 377 -1.04 -10.59 8.23
C GLU A 377 -0.50 -11.62 7.25
N GLN A 378 -1.14 -11.72 6.10
CA GLN A 378 -0.83 -12.69 5.06
C GLN A 378 -0.92 -12.03 3.69
N SER A 379 0.19 -12.10 2.94
CA SER A 379 0.27 -11.47 1.63
C SER A 379 -0.41 -12.28 0.54
N PRO A 380 -0.87 -11.64 -0.55
CA PRO A 380 -1.51 -12.33 -1.66
C PRO A 380 -0.59 -13.36 -2.30
N SER A 381 0.71 -13.08 -2.37
CA SER A 381 1.70 -14.04 -2.88
C SER A 381 1.76 -15.33 -2.06
N LYS A 382 1.63 -15.23 -0.73
CA LYS A 382 1.62 -16.38 0.17
C LYS A 382 0.30 -17.16 0.07
N ILE A 383 -0.82 -16.45 -0.08
CA ILE A 383 -2.14 -17.06 -0.28
C ILE A 383 -2.16 -17.81 -1.62
N ALA A 384 -1.66 -17.16 -2.68
CA ALA A 384 -1.59 -17.73 -4.02
C ALA A 384 -0.67 -18.96 -4.14
N SER A 385 0.38 -19.07 -3.30
CA SER A 385 1.24 -20.25 -3.26
C SER A 385 0.66 -21.42 -2.48
N GLY A 386 -0.51 -21.25 -1.85
CA GLY A 386 -1.12 -22.24 -0.96
C GLY A 386 -0.52 -22.27 0.45
N ASP A 387 0.39 -21.33 0.77
CA ASP A 387 0.99 -21.21 2.10
C ASP A 387 0.16 -20.32 3.06
N GLY A 388 -0.96 -19.77 2.58
CA GLY A 388 -1.94 -19.06 3.40
C GLY A 388 -2.48 -19.97 4.50
N LYS A 389 -2.54 -19.45 5.72
CA LYS A 389 -3.01 -20.18 6.90
C LYS A 389 -4.39 -19.69 7.29
N ASP A 390 -5.27 -20.63 7.61
CA ASP A 390 -6.57 -20.31 8.19
C ASP A 390 -6.38 -19.75 9.61
N PHE A 391 -7.27 -18.84 10.00
CA PHE A 391 -7.41 -18.36 11.37
C PHE A 391 -8.47 -19.23 12.05
N GLU A 392 -8.04 -20.20 12.87
CA GLU A 392 -8.91 -21.16 13.57
C GLU A 392 -8.81 -21.03 15.10
N GLY A 393 -9.78 -21.59 15.83
CA GLY A 393 -9.62 -21.93 17.26
C GLY A 393 -9.58 -20.77 18.26
N GLY A 394 -9.90 -19.53 17.85
CA GLY A 394 -9.86 -18.36 18.74
C GLY A 394 -10.92 -17.32 18.43
N SER A 395 -11.29 -16.53 19.45
CA SER A 395 -12.21 -15.41 19.27
C SER A 395 -11.51 -14.25 18.57
N MET A 396 -12.01 -13.89 17.39
CA MET A 396 -11.45 -12.79 16.61
C MET A 396 -11.91 -11.43 17.14
N ALA A 397 -10.95 -10.50 17.26
CA ALA A 397 -11.18 -9.08 17.55
C ALA A 397 -11.48 -8.30 16.25
N PHE A 398 -10.69 -8.52 15.19
CA PHE A 398 -10.96 -7.97 13.87
C PHE A 398 -10.29 -8.78 12.76
N MET A 399 -10.82 -8.68 11.54
CA MET A 399 -10.27 -9.32 10.33
C MET A 399 -10.64 -8.53 9.08
N GLY A 400 -9.81 -8.56 8.05
CA GLY A 400 -10.12 -7.89 6.78
C GLY A 400 -8.92 -7.77 5.87
N VAL A 401 -8.91 -6.71 5.07
CA VAL A 401 -7.83 -6.41 4.13
C VAL A 401 -7.20 -5.07 4.49
N ASP A 402 -5.88 -5.05 4.55
CA ASP A 402 -5.07 -3.89 4.90
C ASP A 402 -4.19 -3.46 3.72
N ALA A 403 -4.34 -2.22 3.29
CA ALA A 403 -3.48 -1.57 2.29
C ALA A 403 -2.46 -0.63 2.97
N GLN A 404 -1.68 0.15 2.21
CA GLN A 404 -0.62 0.98 2.81
C GLN A 404 -1.18 2.08 3.74
N TYR A 405 -2.17 2.85 3.29
CA TYR A 405 -2.72 4.01 4.03
C TYR A 405 -4.18 3.86 4.47
N PHE A 406 -4.86 2.83 3.95
CA PHE A 406 -6.27 2.56 4.20
C PHE A 406 -6.43 1.09 4.55
N SER A 407 -7.50 0.79 5.27
CA SER A 407 -7.88 -0.58 5.60
C SER A 407 -9.39 -0.71 5.52
N SER A 408 -9.83 -1.93 5.22
CA SER A 408 -11.21 -2.31 5.44
C SER A 408 -11.23 -3.59 6.27
N VAL A 409 -11.86 -3.53 7.44
CA VAL A 409 -11.89 -4.66 8.40
C VAL A 409 -13.26 -4.77 9.05
N LEU A 410 -13.65 -6.00 9.38
CA LEU A 410 -14.80 -6.33 10.19
C LEU A 410 -14.38 -6.51 11.66
N LEU A 411 -15.17 -5.97 12.57
CA LEU A 411 -15.08 -6.19 14.00
C LEU A 411 -16.39 -6.86 14.44
N PRO A 412 -16.37 -8.12 14.90
CA PRO A 412 -17.57 -8.74 15.49
C PRO A 412 -18.03 -7.93 16.71
N ILE A 413 -19.32 -7.59 16.78
CA ILE A 413 -19.91 -6.82 17.90
C ILE A 413 -20.30 -7.78 19.02
N LYS A 414 -19.33 -8.22 19.81
CA LYS A 414 -19.49 -9.21 20.88
C LYS A 414 -19.74 -8.56 22.24
N GLN A 415 -20.36 -9.30 23.16
CA GLN A 415 -20.49 -8.86 24.56
C GLN A 415 -19.22 -9.21 25.36
N SER A 416 -18.63 -10.38 25.10
CA SER A 416 -17.41 -10.88 25.75
C SER A 416 -16.31 -11.27 24.75
N PRO A 417 -15.02 -11.05 25.08
CA PRO A 417 -13.89 -11.56 24.30
C PRO A 417 -13.90 -13.08 24.10
N ASP A 418 -14.50 -13.84 25.01
CA ASP A 418 -14.49 -15.31 24.96
C ASP A 418 -15.53 -15.89 23.98
N GLU A 419 -16.41 -15.04 23.42
CA GLU A 419 -17.41 -15.47 22.44
C GLU A 419 -16.77 -15.82 21.10
N VAL A 420 -16.75 -17.11 20.78
CA VAL A 420 -16.25 -17.61 19.50
C VAL A 420 -17.43 -17.86 18.55
N TRP A 421 -17.75 -16.86 17.72
CA TRP A 421 -18.79 -16.97 16.68
C TRP A 421 -18.30 -17.64 15.40
N LEU A 422 -17.02 -17.46 15.08
CA LEU A 422 -16.39 -17.92 13.86
C LEU A 422 -15.61 -19.19 14.15
N ASP A 423 -15.81 -20.21 13.33
CA ASP A 423 -15.02 -21.44 13.38
C ASP A 423 -13.65 -21.19 12.73
N VAL A 424 -13.70 -20.64 11.52
CA VAL A 424 -12.54 -20.39 10.66
C VAL A 424 -12.67 -19.04 9.97
N VAL A 425 -11.58 -18.29 9.87
CA VAL A 425 -11.44 -17.23 8.87
C VAL A 425 -10.36 -17.65 7.87
N ARG A 426 -10.75 -17.83 6.61
CA ARG A 426 -9.87 -18.29 5.53
C ARG A 426 -9.41 -17.12 4.66
N PRO A 427 -8.10 -16.89 4.46
CA PRO A 427 -7.64 -15.96 3.44
C PRO A 427 -7.92 -16.53 2.04
N VAL A 428 -8.55 -15.75 1.17
CA VAL A 428 -8.96 -16.18 -0.17
C VAL A 428 -8.36 -15.27 -1.23
N LEU A 429 -7.80 -15.88 -2.27
CA LEU A 429 -7.39 -15.19 -3.50
C LEU A 429 -8.62 -15.03 -4.41
N LEU A 430 -8.95 -13.79 -4.77
CA LEU A 430 -10.09 -13.50 -5.67
C LEU A 430 -9.67 -13.18 -7.09
N SER A 431 -8.39 -12.88 -7.33
CA SER A 431 -7.85 -12.68 -8.68
C SER A 431 -7.30 -13.98 -9.27
N PRO A 432 -7.12 -14.06 -10.61
CA PRO A 432 -6.40 -15.16 -11.22
C PRO A 432 -5.02 -15.39 -10.57
N PRO A 433 -4.53 -16.64 -10.51
CA PRO A 433 -3.27 -16.94 -9.87
C PRO A 433 -2.12 -16.17 -10.55
N PRO A 434 -1.22 -15.55 -9.77
CA PRO A 434 -0.13 -14.74 -10.32
C PRO A 434 0.83 -15.60 -11.15
N LYS A 435 1.37 -15.00 -12.22
CA LYS A 435 2.31 -15.69 -13.10
C LYS A 435 3.61 -16.01 -12.37
N ALA A 436 4.21 -17.15 -12.68
CA ALA A 436 5.49 -17.54 -12.10
C ALA A 436 6.58 -16.50 -12.44
N ARG A 437 7.34 -16.09 -11.42
CA ARG A 437 8.45 -15.10 -11.55
C ARG A 437 8.00 -13.69 -11.97
N SER A 438 6.71 -13.36 -11.88
CA SER A 438 6.21 -11.99 -12.04
C SER A 438 5.98 -11.30 -10.69
N ASN A 439 5.75 -9.99 -10.73
CA ASN A 439 5.34 -9.21 -9.55
C ASN A 439 3.80 -9.19 -9.37
N ASP A 440 3.04 -9.93 -10.19
CA ASP A 440 1.56 -9.90 -10.17
C ASP A 440 1.01 -10.28 -8.78
N GLY A 441 1.69 -11.17 -8.06
CA GLY A 441 1.31 -11.56 -6.70
C GLY A 441 1.42 -10.44 -5.66
N THR A 442 2.01 -9.29 -6.00
CA THR A 442 2.00 -8.08 -5.15
C THR A 442 0.68 -7.32 -5.31
N PHE A 443 0.08 -7.43 -6.49
CA PHE A 443 -1.13 -6.72 -6.91
C PHE A 443 -2.38 -7.58 -6.82
N ALA A 444 -2.26 -8.89 -6.60
CA ALA A 444 -3.40 -9.79 -6.54
C ALA A 444 -4.48 -9.34 -5.54
N ASN A 445 -5.74 -9.59 -5.89
CA ASN A 445 -6.89 -9.27 -5.07
C ASN A 445 -7.15 -10.39 -4.07
N VAL A 446 -7.41 -10.02 -2.82
CA VAL A 446 -7.63 -10.95 -1.73
C VAL A 446 -8.83 -10.51 -0.90
N THR A 447 -9.42 -11.46 -0.20
CA THR A 447 -10.43 -11.23 0.84
C THR A 447 -10.19 -12.20 2.01
N CYS A 448 -10.94 -12.02 3.10
CA CYS A 448 -11.06 -13.00 4.17
C CYS A 448 -12.47 -13.58 4.16
N ARG A 449 -12.59 -14.91 4.10
CA ARG A 449 -13.87 -15.63 4.18
C ARG A 449 -14.10 -16.06 5.63
N LEU A 450 -15.11 -15.51 6.26
CA LEU A 450 -15.52 -15.86 7.62
C LEU A 450 -16.48 -17.04 7.53
N ILE A 451 -16.23 -18.09 8.30
CA ILE A 451 -17.11 -19.27 8.42
C ILE A 451 -17.60 -19.32 9.87
N SER A 452 -18.92 -19.24 10.06
CA SER A 452 -19.50 -19.27 11.41
C SER A 452 -19.44 -20.68 12.01
N LYS A 453 -19.49 -20.76 13.34
CA LYS A 453 -19.78 -22.04 13.99
C LYS A 453 -21.19 -22.52 13.63
N PRO A 454 -21.43 -23.84 13.60
CA PRO A 454 -22.78 -24.40 13.56
C PRO A 454 -23.57 -23.94 14.79
N ASN A 455 -24.78 -23.43 14.56
CA ASN A 455 -25.71 -22.99 15.59
C ASN A 455 -27.09 -23.64 15.35
N ILE A 456 -27.69 -24.18 16.40
CA ILE A 456 -29.04 -24.74 16.33
C ILE A 456 -30.05 -23.62 16.56
N ILE A 457 -30.91 -23.37 15.57
CA ILE A 457 -31.98 -22.37 15.64
C ILE A 457 -33.30 -23.10 15.86
N GLN A 458 -33.94 -22.81 17.00
CA GLN A 458 -35.26 -23.35 17.34
C GLN A 458 -36.35 -22.74 16.42
N PRO A 459 -37.51 -23.41 16.25
CA PRO A 459 -38.65 -22.86 15.52
C PRO A 459 -39.02 -21.45 15.98
N GLY A 460 -39.19 -20.52 15.02
CA GLY A 460 -39.52 -19.13 15.28
C GLY A 460 -38.40 -18.27 15.90
N GLN A 461 -37.22 -18.85 16.15
CA GLN A 461 -36.06 -18.12 16.67
C GLN A 461 -35.13 -17.64 15.53
N SER A 462 -34.23 -16.73 15.88
CA SER A 462 -33.21 -16.18 14.98
C SER A 462 -31.79 -16.38 15.54
N LEU A 463 -30.84 -16.65 14.65
CA LEU A 463 -29.42 -16.38 14.91
C LEU A 463 -29.13 -14.95 14.45
N GLU A 464 -28.63 -14.11 15.35
CA GLU A 464 -28.31 -12.71 15.07
C GLU A 464 -26.85 -12.43 15.38
N GLN A 465 -26.11 -11.97 14.37
CA GLN A 465 -24.70 -11.61 14.50
C GLN A 465 -24.41 -10.30 13.77
N SER A 466 -23.65 -9.42 14.41
CA SER A 466 -23.40 -8.07 13.89
C SER A 466 -21.92 -7.75 13.81
N TYR A 467 -21.55 -6.97 12.80
CA TYR A 467 -20.18 -6.55 12.54
C TYR A 467 -20.11 -5.04 12.33
N THR A 468 -19.10 -4.41 12.93
CA THR A 468 -18.68 -3.07 12.50
C THR A 468 -17.70 -3.23 11.34
N ILE A 469 -18.05 -2.73 10.17
CA ILE A 469 -17.16 -2.65 9.01
C ILE A 469 -16.48 -1.29 9.03
N PHE A 470 -15.21 -1.25 9.40
CA PHE A 470 -14.37 -0.08 9.18
C PHE A 470 -13.90 -0.05 7.73
N ALA A 471 -13.94 1.13 7.09
CA ALA A 471 -13.42 1.37 5.76
C ALA A 471 -12.87 2.82 5.70
N GLY A 472 -11.59 2.99 6.04
CA GLY A 472 -11.08 4.34 6.30
C GLY A 472 -9.56 4.48 6.34
N PRO A 473 -9.08 5.71 6.60
CA PRO A 473 -7.65 6.03 6.67
C PRO A 473 -7.01 5.49 7.95
N LYS A 474 -5.74 5.09 7.86
CA LYS A 474 -4.96 4.62 9.00
C LYS A 474 -4.37 5.75 9.85
N ARG A 475 -5.26 6.52 10.50
CA ARG A 475 -4.87 7.51 11.51
C ARG A 475 -4.86 6.89 12.90
N PRO A 476 -3.75 6.91 13.64
CA PRO A 476 -3.71 6.30 14.97
C PRO A 476 -4.81 6.81 15.93
N ALA A 477 -5.08 8.12 15.94
CA ALA A 477 -6.12 8.70 16.80
C ALA A 477 -7.54 8.27 16.40
N LEU A 478 -7.83 8.10 15.10
CA LEU A 478 -9.11 7.57 14.61
C LEU A 478 -9.27 6.10 14.97
N LEU A 479 -8.24 5.30 14.69
CA LEU A 479 -8.26 3.85 14.88
C LEU A 479 -8.39 3.46 16.36
N ALA A 480 -7.92 4.31 17.28
CA ALA A 480 -8.09 4.14 18.72
C ALA A 480 -9.55 4.19 19.17
N ASN A 481 -10.45 4.79 18.38
CA ASN A 481 -11.88 4.88 18.68
C ASN A 481 -12.68 3.66 18.21
N TYR A 482 -12.05 2.73 17.47
CA TYR A 482 -12.67 1.50 17.01
C TYR A 482 -12.20 0.32 17.85
N LEU A 483 -13.03 -0.10 18.79
CA LEU A 483 -12.73 -1.14 19.76
C LEU A 483 -13.54 -2.42 19.47
N ALA A 484 -12.89 -3.58 19.46
CA ALA A 484 -13.56 -4.86 19.21
C ALA A 484 -14.45 -5.33 20.38
N VAL A 485 -14.17 -4.82 21.59
CA VAL A 485 -14.93 -4.89 22.84
C VAL A 485 -14.70 -3.54 23.55
N ASN A 486 -15.37 -3.21 24.64
CA ASN A 486 -15.08 -2.03 25.48
C ASN A 486 -13.69 -2.09 26.19
N SER A 487 -12.63 -2.44 25.46
CA SER A 487 -11.25 -2.54 25.91
C SER A 487 -10.31 -1.82 24.92
N PRO A 488 -9.59 -0.77 25.36
CA PRO A 488 -8.63 -0.04 24.53
C PRO A 488 -7.49 -0.89 23.97
N GLN A 489 -7.22 -2.05 24.59
CA GLN A 489 -6.18 -2.98 24.14
C GLN A 489 -6.47 -3.55 22.75
N TYR A 490 -7.75 -3.77 22.42
CA TYR A 490 -8.19 -4.35 21.15
C TYR A 490 -8.81 -3.27 20.27
N SER A 491 -7.96 -2.33 19.86
CA SER A 491 -8.33 -1.25 18.93
C SER A 491 -7.75 -1.49 17.55
N LEU A 492 -8.25 -0.78 16.54
CA LEU A 492 -7.68 -0.86 15.20
C LEU A 492 -6.30 -0.19 15.09
N THR A 493 -5.76 0.43 16.15
CA THR A 493 -4.42 1.07 16.12
C THR A 493 -3.33 0.09 15.72
N ASP A 494 -3.54 -1.20 15.97
CA ASP A 494 -2.62 -2.25 15.59
C ASP A 494 -2.41 -2.36 14.09
N LEU A 495 -3.35 -1.92 13.26
CA LEU A 495 -3.21 -1.89 11.80
C LEU A 495 -2.03 -1.02 11.34
N VAL A 496 -1.52 -0.13 12.21
CA VAL A 496 -0.39 0.74 11.95
C VAL A 496 0.90 0.12 12.47
N TYR A 497 1.73 -0.42 11.56
CA TYR A 497 3.01 -1.02 11.92
C TYR A 497 4.20 -0.05 11.71
N PHE A 498 4.77 0.44 12.82
CA PHE A 498 5.92 1.36 12.79
C PHE A 498 7.30 0.68 12.67
N GLY A 499 7.37 -0.66 12.66
CA GLY A 499 8.64 -1.40 12.63
C GLY A 499 9.32 -1.52 14.00
N TRP A 500 10.58 -1.98 13.98
CA TRP A 500 11.36 -2.29 15.18
C TRP A 500 11.68 -1.07 16.07
N PHE A 501 11.72 0.13 15.48
CA PHE A 501 11.99 1.39 16.19
C PHE A 501 10.69 2.21 16.37
N SER A 502 9.61 1.54 16.77
CA SER A 502 8.27 2.14 16.85
C SER A 502 8.21 3.37 17.76
N THR A 503 8.86 3.35 18.92
CA THR A 503 8.91 4.48 19.86
C THR A 503 9.55 5.72 19.23
N VAL A 504 10.67 5.53 18.52
CA VAL A 504 11.35 6.62 17.82
C VAL A 504 10.48 7.14 16.68
N ALA A 505 9.89 6.25 15.88
CA ALA A 505 9.03 6.63 14.77
C ALA A 505 7.81 7.45 15.24
N LYS A 506 7.13 7.01 16.31
CA LYS A 506 6.00 7.73 16.92
C LYS A 506 6.43 9.11 17.45
N GLY A 507 7.58 9.20 18.11
CA GLY A 507 8.13 10.48 18.59
C GLY A 507 8.47 11.45 17.46
N MET A 508 9.12 10.96 16.40
CA MET A 508 9.43 11.79 15.22
C MET A 508 8.17 12.26 14.50
N LEU A 509 7.15 11.40 14.43
CA LEU A 509 5.86 11.74 13.84
C LEU A 509 5.14 12.85 14.64
N ALA A 510 5.14 12.75 15.97
CA ALA A 510 4.54 13.77 16.84
C ALA A 510 5.23 15.13 16.65
N ILE A 511 6.57 15.16 16.56
CA ILE A 511 7.33 16.40 16.30
C ILE A 511 7.04 16.93 14.89
N LEU A 512 6.92 16.04 13.89
CA LEU A 512 6.58 16.44 12.53
C LEU A 512 5.21 17.11 12.46
N HIS A 513 4.20 16.53 13.12
CA HIS A 513 2.84 17.09 13.21
C HIS A 513 2.82 18.41 13.98
N PHE A 514 3.64 18.54 15.04
CA PHE A 514 3.83 19.81 15.74
C PHE A 514 4.36 20.90 14.82
N PHE A 515 5.43 20.64 14.05
CA PHE A 515 5.94 21.62 13.08
C PHE A 515 4.93 21.91 11.98
N TYR A 516 4.21 20.89 11.48
CA TYR A 516 3.13 21.10 10.53
C TYR A 516 2.03 22.02 11.08
N GLY A 517 1.67 21.89 12.36
CA GLY A 517 0.71 22.78 13.02
C GLY A 517 1.14 24.25 13.05
N ILE A 518 2.45 24.52 13.01
CA ILE A 518 3.00 25.88 12.97
C ILE A 518 3.08 26.43 11.54
N VAL A 519 3.60 25.65 10.59
CA VAL A 519 3.90 26.14 9.23
C VAL A 519 2.85 25.79 8.17
N GLY A 520 1.97 24.82 8.43
CA GLY A 520 0.96 24.33 7.48
C GLY A 520 1.52 23.56 6.28
N ASN A 521 2.82 23.23 6.25
CA ASN A 521 3.47 22.56 5.12
C ASN A 521 4.39 21.43 5.60
N TYR A 522 4.10 20.19 5.19
CA TYR A 522 4.86 19.01 5.59
C TYR A 522 6.30 19.01 5.06
N GLY A 523 6.56 19.58 3.89
CA GLY A 523 7.91 19.69 3.34
C GLY A 523 8.81 20.57 4.22
N ILE A 524 8.30 21.72 4.65
CA ILE A 524 9.00 22.62 5.58
C ILE A 524 9.13 21.97 6.96
N ALA A 525 8.07 21.30 7.44
CA ALA A 525 8.09 20.58 8.71
C ALA A 525 9.18 19.47 8.72
N ILE A 526 9.37 18.75 7.61
CA ILE A 526 10.47 17.77 7.47
C ILE A 526 11.84 18.48 7.57
N VAL A 527 12.02 19.63 6.92
CA VAL A 527 13.27 20.40 7.02
C VAL A 527 13.54 20.84 8.46
N MET A 528 12.53 21.36 9.17
CA MET A 528 12.65 21.77 10.58
C MET A 528 12.98 20.58 11.49
N LEU A 529 12.29 19.45 11.31
CA LEU A 529 12.60 18.20 12.02
C LEU A 529 14.03 17.75 11.76
N THR A 530 14.48 17.83 10.50
CA THR A 530 15.86 17.48 10.13
C THR A 530 16.87 18.36 10.85
N VAL A 531 16.66 19.68 10.86
CA VAL A 531 17.53 20.64 11.54
C VAL A 531 17.55 20.38 13.05
N LEU A 532 16.41 20.11 13.67
CA LEU A 532 16.32 19.79 15.10
C LEU A 532 17.14 18.54 15.44
N VAL A 533 16.92 17.45 14.71
CA VAL A 533 17.65 16.18 14.93
C VAL A 533 19.15 16.37 14.69
N ARG A 534 19.54 17.04 13.61
CA ARG A 534 20.96 17.29 13.29
C ARG A 534 21.64 18.18 14.32
N SER A 535 20.92 19.17 14.87
CA SER A 535 21.41 20.01 15.97
C SER A 535 21.64 19.20 17.24
N GLY A 536 20.71 18.31 17.61
CA GLY A 536 20.88 17.40 18.74
C GLY A 536 22.06 16.43 18.57
N MET A 537 22.34 16.00 17.33
CA MET A 537 23.46 15.12 17.01
C MET A 537 24.80 15.85 16.83
N PHE A 538 24.81 17.17 16.82
CA PHE A 538 26.00 17.99 16.57
C PHE A 538 27.21 17.64 17.47
N PRO A 539 27.07 17.42 18.80
CA PRO A 539 28.21 17.05 19.65
C PRO A 539 28.86 15.73 19.23
N ILE A 540 28.06 14.78 18.74
CA ILE A 540 28.52 13.47 18.26
C ILE A 540 29.25 13.65 16.92
N SER A 541 28.66 14.38 15.97
CA SER A 541 29.28 14.73 14.69
C SER A 541 30.63 15.44 14.88
N ARG A 542 30.73 16.33 15.87
CA ARG A 542 31.98 17.04 16.21
C ARG A 542 33.07 16.09 16.69
N LYS A 543 32.74 15.14 17.58
CA LYS A 543 33.69 14.10 18.05
C LYS A 543 34.16 13.19 16.90
N GLN A 544 33.28 12.86 15.97
CA GLN A 544 33.64 12.10 14.77
C GLN A 544 34.64 12.86 13.90
N MET A 545 34.38 14.16 13.63
CA MET A 545 35.29 15.00 12.86
C MET A 545 36.67 15.11 13.53
N GLN A 546 36.73 15.20 14.86
CA GLN A 546 38.00 15.17 15.61
C GLN A 546 38.76 13.86 15.38
N SER A 547 38.07 12.71 15.44
CA SER A 547 38.70 11.41 15.19
C SER A 547 39.23 11.29 13.77
N MET A 548 38.50 11.80 12.78
CA MET A 548 38.94 11.77 11.37
C MET A 548 40.13 12.70 11.12
N ALA A 549 40.15 13.89 11.74
CA ALA A 549 41.30 14.79 11.64
C ALA A 549 42.58 14.16 12.23
N LYS A 550 42.48 13.48 13.38
CA LYS A 550 43.60 12.72 13.97
C LYS A 550 44.08 11.59 13.06
N MET A 551 43.16 10.88 12.42
CA MET A 551 43.51 9.82 11.47
C MET A 551 44.22 10.36 10.23
N GLN A 552 43.84 11.54 9.73
CA GLN A 552 44.51 12.20 8.62
C GLN A 552 45.95 12.62 8.98
N GLN A 553 46.20 13.04 10.22
CA GLN A 553 47.54 13.36 10.71
C GLN A 553 48.46 12.12 10.82
N LEU A 554 47.90 10.94 11.10
CA LEU A 554 48.67 9.68 11.15
C LEU A 554 48.94 9.05 9.78
N LYS A 555 48.33 9.55 8.70
CA LYS A 555 48.52 9.05 7.34
C LYS A 555 50.01 8.82 6.95
N PRO A 556 50.95 9.77 7.14
CA PRO A 556 52.35 9.55 6.78
C PRO A 556 53.03 8.44 7.58
N GLU A 557 52.69 8.25 8.85
CA GLU A 557 53.24 7.15 9.66
C GLU A 557 52.67 5.79 9.23
N LEU A 558 51.38 5.77 8.87
CA LEU A 558 50.73 4.59 8.30
C LEU A 558 51.37 4.19 6.97
N ASP A 559 51.69 5.14 6.11
CA ASP A 559 52.32 4.88 4.81
C ASP A 559 53.73 4.29 4.98
N LYS A 560 54.55 4.85 5.89
CA LYS A 560 55.87 4.29 6.25
C LYS A 560 55.78 2.86 6.77
N LEU A 561 54.78 2.57 7.61
CA LEU A 561 54.55 1.24 8.16
C LEU A 561 54.20 0.24 7.06
N LYS A 562 53.38 0.66 6.09
CA LYS A 562 52.97 -0.18 4.97
C LYS A 562 54.13 -0.48 4.01
N GLU A 563 55.01 0.48 3.77
CA GLU A 563 56.23 0.25 2.98
C GLU A 563 57.17 -0.73 3.69
N LYS A 564 57.36 -0.58 5.01
CA LYS A 564 58.22 -1.45 5.81
C LYS A 564 57.76 -2.92 5.83
N TYR A 565 56.45 -3.17 5.84
CA TYR A 565 55.88 -4.52 5.92
C TYR A 565 55.12 -4.95 4.65
N LYS A 566 55.50 -4.43 3.47
CA LYS A 566 54.80 -4.65 2.19
C LYS A 566 54.58 -6.14 1.85
N ASN A 567 55.48 -7.02 2.29
CA ASN A 567 55.45 -8.46 2.00
C ASN A 567 54.93 -9.31 3.18
N ASP A 568 54.52 -8.71 4.30
CA ASP A 568 54.09 -9.41 5.52
C ASP A 568 52.78 -8.79 6.05
N SER A 569 51.66 -9.18 5.43
CA SER A 569 50.32 -8.67 5.76
C SER A 569 49.92 -8.88 7.24
N PRO A 570 50.23 -10.03 7.89
CA PRO A 570 50.00 -10.19 9.33
C PRO A 570 50.74 -9.17 10.18
N LYS A 571 52.05 -8.95 9.98
CA LYS A 571 52.82 -7.96 10.74
C LYS A 571 52.39 -6.53 10.46
N GLN A 572 52.03 -6.23 9.21
CA GLN A 572 51.48 -4.94 8.82
C GLN A 572 50.18 -4.62 9.59
N SER A 573 49.27 -5.59 9.73
CA SER A 573 48.03 -5.40 10.46
C SER A 573 48.25 -5.20 11.96
N GLN A 574 49.18 -5.95 12.57
CA GLN A 574 49.53 -5.82 13.99
C GLN A 574 50.16 -4.46 14.30
N ALA A 575 51.16 -4.05 13.53
CA ALA A 575 51.84 -2.78 13.72
C ALA A 575 50.88 -1.59 13.50
N MET A 576 49.92 -1.70 12.57
CA MET A 576 48.90 -0.68 12.35
C MET A 576 47.96 -0.55 13.57
N GLN A 577 47.59 -1.68 14.20
CA GLN A 577 46.78 -1.67 15.43
C GLN A 577 47.56 -1.09 16.62
N GLU A 578 48.84 -1.41 16.76
CA GLU A 578 49.71 -0.82 17.79
C GLU A 578 49.84 0.70 17.62
N LEU A 579 49.99 1.18 16.39
CA LEU A 579 50.04 2.61 16.09
C LEU A 579 48.74 3.32 16.47
N TYR A 580 47.58 2.73 16.17
CA TYR A 580 46.28 3.25 16.60
C TYR A 580 46.14 3.25 18.13
N ARG A 581 46.61 2.19 18.81
CA ARG A 581 46.57 2.08 20.27
C ARG A 581 47.46 3.12 20.94
N LYS A 582 48.67 3.34 20.41
CA LYS A 582 49.64 4.33 20.90
C LYS A 582 49.06 5.75 20.83
N HIS A 583 48.33 6.07 19.77
CA HIS A 583 47.70 7.38 19.57
C HIS A 583 46.25 7.46 20.09
N LYS A 584 45.77 6.42 20.80
CA LYS A 584 44.40 6.32 21.34
C LYS A 584 43.32 6.62 20.30
N ILE A 585 43.55 6.21 19.05
CA ILE A 585 42.59 6.35 17.95
C ILE A 585 41.77 5.07 17.83
N ASN A 586 40.45 5.21 17.88
CA ASN A 586 39.55 4.09 17.58
C ASN A 586 39.19 4.14 16.08
N PRO A 587 39.60 3.16 15.26
CA PRO A 587 39.27 3.12 13.84
C PRO A 587 37.75 3.02 13.58
N LEU A 588 36.98 2.53 14.55
CA LEU A 588 35.51 2.46 14.48
C LEU A 588 34.81 3.76 14.94
N ALA A 589 35.51 4.69 15.60
CA ALA A 589 34.90 5.97 15.97
C ALA A 589 34.46 6.78 14.72
N GLY A 590 35.06 6.50 13.56
CA GLY A 590 34.66 7.08 12.29
C GLY A 590 33.31 6.60 11.75
N CYS A 591 32.87 5.39 12.10
CA CYS A 591 31.57 4.84 11.69
C CYS A 591 30.53 4.84 12.82
N LEU A 592 30.92 5.13 14.07
CA LEU A 592 30.03 5.18 15.23
C LEU A 592 28.77 6.06 15.03
N PRO A 593 28.84 7.24 14.39
CA PRO A 593 27.65 8.06 14.17
C PRO A 593 26.67 7.43 13.20
N MET A 594 27.11 6.57 12.28
CA MET A 594 26.22 5.83 11.39
C MET A 594 25.30 4.90 12.19
N PHE A 595 25.81 4.27 13.26
CA PHE A 595 25.01 3.38 14.12
C PHE A 595 24.00 4.12 14.98
N ILE A 596 24.35 5.30 15.48
CA ILE A 596 23.43 6.13 16.26
C ILE A 596 22.39 6.78 15.34
N GLN A 597 22.80 7.16 14.12
CA GLN A 597 21.92 7.73 13.11
C GLN A 597 20.95 6.70 12.54
N LEU A 598 21.33 5.42 12.47
CA LEU A 598 20.53 4.39 11.80
C LEU A 598 19.14 4.21 12.45
N PRO A 599 18.98 4.06 13.78
CA PRO A 599 17.67 4.03 14.43
C PRO A 599 16.82 5.28 14.17
N VAL A 600 17.44 6.46 14.21
CA VAL A 600 16.76 7.74 13.94
C VAL A 600 16.29 7.81 12.49
N PHE A 601 17.14 7.40 11.56
CA PHE A 601 16.82 7.33 10.14
C PHE A 601 15.70 6.33 9.85
N ILE A 602 15.78 5.11 10.42
CA ILE A 602 14.74 4.09 10.24
C ILE A 602 13.42 4.58 10.86
N GLY A 603 13.47 5.20 12.05
CA GLY A 603 12.30 5.80 12.69
C GLY A 603 11.64 6.85 11.81
N LEU A 604 12.42 7.80 11.28
CA LEU A 604 11.90 8.82 10.36
C LEU A 604 11.33 8.20 9.10
N TYR A 605 12.09 7.32 8.44
CA TYR A 605 11.67 6.66 7.22
C TYR A 605 10.32 5.95 7.40
N ARG A 606 10.18 5.23 8.52
CA ARG A 606 8.93 4.54 8.88
C ARG A 606 7.80 5.50 9.18
N SER A 607 8.06 6.58 9.91
CA SER A 607 7.04 7.61 10.18
C SER A 607 6.50 8.23 8.89
N LEU A 608 7.36 8.57 7.94
CA LEU A 608 6.96 9.17 6.66
C LEU A 608 6.24 8.17 5.74
N ALA A 609 6.61 6.88 5.79
CA ALA A 609 6.06 5.85 4.91
C ALA A 609 4.68 5.33 5.35
N VAL A 610 4.35 5.44 6.64
CA VAL A 610 3.13 4.91 7.24
C VAL A 610 2.10 6.02 7.52
N ASP A 611 2.55 7.26 7.67
CA ASP A 611 1.64 8.37 7.95
C ASP A 611 0.80 8.74 6.73
N VAL A 612 -0.50 8.44 6.82
CA VAL A 612 -1.52 8.79 5.83
C VAL A 612 -1.62 10.30 5.63
N GLU A 613 -1.15 11.11 6.57
CA GLU A 613 -1.23 12.56 6.46
C GLU A 613 -0.26 13.13 5.40
N LEU A 614 0.85 12.43 5.13
CA LEU A 614 1.76 12.81 4.04
C LEU A 614 1.23 12.42 2.66
N ARG A 615 0.25 11.51 2.60
CA ARG A 615 -0.40 11.13 1.35
C ARG A 615 -1.11 12.35 0.77
N GLN A 616 -0.73 12.71 -0.45
CA GLN A 616 -1.22 13.90 -1.16
C GLN A 616 -0.93 15.23 -0.43
N ALA A 617 0.05 15.26 0.48
CA ALA A 617 0.59 16.51 0.99
C ALA A 617 1.49 17.15 -0.09
N PRO A 618 1.21 18.38 -0.56
CA PRO A 618 2.04 19.03 -1.57
C PRO A 618 3.24 19.77 -0.93
N LEU A 619 4.35 19.86 -1.67
CA LEU A 619 5.49 20.71 -1.29
C LEU A 619 5.24 22.19 -1.63
N PHE A 620 4.80 22.48 -2.86
CA PHE A 620 4.63 23.84 -3.39
C PHE A 620 3.16 24.27 -3.55
N GLY A 621 2.22 23.31 -3.57
CA GLY A 621 0.77 23.54 -3.67
C GLY A 621 0.06 22.48 -4.53
N ASP A 622 -1.28 22.45 -4.47
CA ASP A 622 -2.13 21.48 -5.18
C ASP A 622 -2.13 21.63 -6.72
N ALA A 623 -1.77 22.82 -7.23
CA ALA A 623 -1.83 23.13 -8.65
C ALA A 623 -0.67 22.52 -9.46
N ILE A 624 0.47 22.28 -8.82
CA ILE A 624 1.68 21.76 -9.45
C ILE A 624 1.75 20.25 -9.21
N ARG A 625 1.87 19.48 -10.29
CA ARG A 625 1.94 18.01 -10.19
C ARG A 625 3.22 17.55 -9.47
N TRP A 626 4.34 18.19 -9.77
CA TRP A 626 5.63 17.91 -9.18
C TRP A 626 5.59 18.11 -7.66
N CYS A 627 5.98 17.09 -6.90
CA CYS A 627 5.92 17.07 -5.44
C CYS A 627 4.51 17.32 -4.87
N SER A 628 3.44 16.91 -5.56
CA SER A 628 2.05 16.98 -5.04
C SER A 628 1.72 15.90 -4.00
N ASN A 629 2.62 14.95 -3.76
CA ASN A 629 2.46 13.88 -2.79
C ASN A 629 3.81 13.55 -2.16
N LEU A 630 4.06 14.05 -0.95
CA LEU A 630 5.31 13.80 -0.22
C LEU A 630 5.52 12.33 0.16
N ALA A 631 4.46 11.52 0.15
CA ALA A 631 4.52 10.08 0.39
C ALA A 631 4.79 9.25 -0.89
N ALA A 632 4.92 9.89 -2.04
CA ALA A 632 5.23 9.29 -3.33
C ALA A 632 6.50 9.92 -3.96
N PRO A 633 7.08 9.33 -5.01
CA PRO A 633 8.15 9.98 -5.78
C PRO A 633 7.73 11.36 -6.31
N ASP A 634 8.69 12.21 -6.64
CA ASP A 634 8.39 13.61 -6.98
C ASP A 634 7.61 13.81 -8.28
N MET A 635 7.72 12.88 -9.24
CA MET A 635 6.96 12.84 -10.49
C MET A 635 7.00 14.14 -11.32
N LEU A 636 8.20 14.69 -11.57
CA LEU A 636 8.35 15.94 -12.34
C LEU A 636 7.75 15.86 -13.75
N TRP A 637 8.14 14.86 -14.55
CA TRP A 637 7.74 14.75 -15.95
C TRP A 637 7.41 13.31 -16.36
N ASN A 638 6.28 13.10 -17.05
CA ASN A 638 5.95 11.80 -17.62
C ASN A 638 6.78 11.55 -18.89
N TRP A 639 7.71 10.60 -18.81
CA TRP A 639 8.61 10.23 -19.91
C TRP A 639 8.26 8.86 -20.52
N SER A 640 7.10 8.29 -20.19
CA SER A 640 6.73 6.92 -20.59
C SER A 640 6.68 6.73 -22.10
N SER A 641 6.41 7.80 -22.87
CA SER A 641 6.40 7.79 -24.33
C SER A 641 7.80 7.82 -24.97
N ILE A 642 8.83 8.20 -24.22
CA ILE A 642 10.21 8.38 -24.74
C ILE A 642 11.11 7.24 -24.24
N MET A 643 10.92 6.80 -23.00
CA MET A 643 11.73 5.75 -22.40
C MET A 643 11.25 4.36 -22.85
N PRO A 644 12.17 3.40 -23.08
CA PRO A 644 11.81 2.01 -23.34
C PRO A 644 10.89 1.44 -22.26
N SER A 645 9.97 0.54 -22.67
CA SER A 645 8.97 -0.07 -21.78
C SER A 645 9.57 -0.70 -20.52
N PHE A 646 10.74 -1.36 -20.63
CA PHE A 646 11.39 -1.97 -19.46
C PHE A 646 11.88 -0.97 -18.40
N ILE A 647 12.04 0.32 -18.74
CA ILE A 647 12.39 1.40 -17.80
C ILE A 647 11.11 2.07 -17.29
N SER A 648 10.16 2.36 -18.17
CA SER A 648 8.93 3.08 -17.83
C SER A 648 7.86 2.21 -17.15
N SER A 649 7.98 0.88 -17.23
CA SER A 649 7.06 -0.07 -16.59
C SER A 649 7.04 0.04 -15.08
N GLY A 650 8.10 0.52 -14.44
CA GLY A 650 8.18 0.53 -12.98
C GLY A 650 8.33 -0.87 -12.36
N GLU A 651 8.50 -1.91 -13.17
CA GLU A 651 8.66 -3.29 -12.72
C GLU A 651 10.11 -3.75 -12.86
N GLY A 652 10.55 -4.57 -11.89
CA GLY A 652 11.92 -5.07 -11.85
C GLY A 652 12.96 -4.03 -11.42
N PHE A 653 14.22 -4.43 -11.48
CA PHE A 653 15.35 -3.65 -10.94
C PHE A 653 15.60 -2.34 -11.72
N PHE A 654 15.47 -2.39 -13.05
CA PHE A 654 15.69 -1.24 -13.94
C PHE A 654 14.41 -0.49 -14.33
N GLY A 655 13.23 -1.00 -13.95
CA GLY A 655 11.97 -0.30 -14.18
C GLY A 655 11.86 0.86 -13.22
N LEU A 656 12.30 2.05 -13.61
CA LEU A 656 12.28 3.27 -12.80
C LEU A 656 10.87 3.89 -12.65
N GLY A 657 9.97 3.52 -13.56
CA GLY A 657 8.59 3.98 -13.58
C GLY A 657 8.33 5.06 -14.64
N PRO A 658 7.07 5.47 -14.81
CA PRO A 658 6.65 6.35 -15.90
C PRO A 658 7.07 7.81 -15.74
N TYR A 659 7.75 8.20 -14.64
CA TYR A 659 8.12 9.59 -14.38
C TYR A 659 9.63 9.79 -14.19
N LEU A 660 10.12 10.93 -14.67
CA LEU A 660 11.41 11.50 -14.30
C LEU A 660 11.34 12.09 -12.88
N ASN A 661 12.17 11.60 -11.96
CA ASN A 661 12.28 12.10 -10.59
C ASN A 661 13.59 12.87 -10.38
N VAL A 662 13.51 14.14 -9.98
CA VAL A 662 14.68 15.03 -9.83
C VAL A 662 15.23 15.06 -8.40
N LEU A 663 14.39 14.96 -7.37
CA LEU A 663 14.83 15.00 -5.98
C LEU A 663 15.81 13.87 -5.62
N PRO A 664 15.62 12.62 -6.10
CA PRO A 664 16.63 11.57 -5.92
C PRO A 664 17.96 11.93 -6.59
N LEU A 665 17.94 12.52 -7.78
CA LEU A 665 19.16 12.93 -8.51
C LEU A 665 19.92 14.03 -7.74
N VAL A 666 19.20 15.02 -7.22
CA VAL A 666 19.77 16.07 -6.36
C VAL A 666 20.36 15.46 -5.09
N THR A 667 19.63 14.54 -4.45
CA THR A 667 20.11 13.82 -3.26
C THR A 667 21.43 13.09 -3.54
N CYS A 668 21.52 12.39 -4.67
CA CYS A 668 22.74 11.69 -5.07
C CYS A 668 23.90 12.64 -5.36
N GLY A 669 23.62 13.74 -6.06
CA GLY A 669 24.60 14.79 -6.29
C GLY A 669 25.14 15.37 -4.98
N LEU A 670 24.26 15.62 -4.00
CA LEU A 670 24.64 16.09 -2.67
C LEU A 670 25.42 15.05 -1.88
N PHE A 671 25.08 13.77 -1.94
CA PHE A 671 25.87 12.71 -1.31
C PHE A 671 27.26 12.60 -1.91
N ILE A 672 27.39 12.65 -3.24
CA ILE A 672 28.70 12.64 -3.91
C ILE A 672 29.51 13.88 -3.52
N LEU A 673 28.88 15.06 -3.46
CA LEU A 673 29.51 16.31 -3.04
C LEU A 673 29.97 16.23 -1.58
N GLN A 674 29.09 15.80 -0.67
CA GLN A 674 29.40 15.64 0.74
C GLN A 674 30.52 14.62 0.94
N GLN A 675 30.49 13.49 0.24
CA GLN A 675 31.56 12.50 0.27
C GLN A 675 32.89 13.11 -0.20
N LYS A 676 32.89 13.89 -1.29
CA LYS A 676 34.10 14.57 -1.78
C LYS A 676 34.67 15.56 -0.76
N LEU A 677 33.81 16.22 0.03
CA LEU A 677 34.22 17.19 1.06
C LEU A 677 34.70 16.53 2.37
N VAL A 678 34.20 15.33 2.68
CA VAL A 678 34.48 14.63 3.94
C VAL A 678 35.61 13.60 3.78
N MET A 679 35.80 13.03 2.58
CA MET A 679 36.78 11.97 2.39
C MET A 679 38.20 12.51 2.21
N PRO A 680 39.18 12.03 3.00
CA PRO A 680 40.58 12.36 2.82
C PRO A 680 41.13 11.73 1.53
N GLU A 681 42.21 12.29 0.99
CA GLU A 681 42.90 11.71 -0.16
C GLU A 681 43.29 10.25 0.12
N PRO A 682 43.17 9.34 -0.86
CA PRO A 682 43.49 7.94 -0.66
C PRO A 682 44.97 7.79 -0.25
N ALA A 683 45.24 6.90 0.71
CA ALA A 683 46.59 6.62 1.17
C ALA A 683 47.31 5.59 0.27
N ASN A 684 46.57 4.77 -0.49
CA ASN A 684 47.10 3.64 -1.25
C ASN A 684 46.16 3.30 -2.42
N GLU A 685 46.61 2.49 -3.39
CA GLU A 685 45.76 1.99 -4.48
C GLU A 685 44.53 1.22 -3.96
N GLN A 686 44.68 0.47 -2.87
CA GLN A 686 43.56 -0.25 -2.24
C GLN A 686 42.53 0.68 -1.59
N ALA A 687 42.97 1.81 -1.02
CA ALA A 687 42.08 2.86 -0.53
C ALA A 687 41.43 3.64 -1.67
N ALA A 688 42.14 3.84 -2.78
CA ALA A 688 41.61 4.44 -4.00
C ALA A 688 40.55 3.53 -4.66
N LEU A 689 40.76 2.21 -4.66
CA LEU A 689 39.77 1.22 -5.08
C LEU A 689 38.55 1.23 -4.17
N GLN A 690 38.72 1.30 -2.85
CA GLN A 690 37.61 1.44 -1.90
C GLN A 690 36.84 2.75 -2.15
N GLN A 691 37.52 3.87 -2.40
CA GLN A 691 36.87 5.15 -2.73
C GLN A 691 36.10 5.09 -4.06
N LYS A 692 36.68 4.49 -5.10
CA LYS A 692 36.01 4.26 -6.39
C LYS A 692 34.77 3.39 -6.22
N MET A 693 34.87 2.31 -5.46
CA MET A 693 33.75 1.43 -5.12
C MET A 693 32.66 2.18 -4.36
N MET A 694 33.00 3.01 -3.38
CA MET A 694 32.03 3.85 -2.65
C MET A 694 31.34 4.85 -3.58
N LYS A 695 32.06 5.45 -4.55
CA LYS A 695 31.46 6.33 -5.56
C LYS A 695 30.44 5.59 -6.42
N TYR A 696 30.77 4.39 -6.92
CA TYR A 696 29.82 3.55 -7.68
C TYR A 696 28.64 3.11 -6.82
N MET A 697 28.88 2.73 -5.56
CA MET A 697 27.84 2.39 -4.60
C MET A 697 26.87 3.56 -4.37
N MET A 698 27.36 4.82 -4.33
CA MET A 698 26.49 5.99 -4.19
C MET A 698 25.64 6.25 -5.44
N VAL A 699 26.19 6.06 -6.64
CA VAL A 699 25.41 6.13 -7.89
C VAL A 699 24.36 5.02 -7.94
N PHE A 700 24.73 3.81 -7.52
CA PHE A 700 23.83 2.67 -7.39
C PHE A 700 22.72 2.91 -6.35
N MET A 701 23.07 3.50 -5.19
CA MET A 701 22.10 3.94 -4.19
C MET A 701 21.12 4.96 -4.77
N GLY A 702 21.58 5.81 -5.70
CA GLY A 702 20.71 6.73 -6.42
C GLY A 702 19.69 6.07 -7.34
N LEU A 703 20.09 4.98 -8.00
CA LEU A 703 19.17 4.15 -8.74
C LEU A 703 18.15 3.48 -7.81
N LEU A 704 18.60 2.97 -6.66
CA LEU A 704 17.74 2.36 -5.64
C LEU A 704 16.73 3.37 -5.06
N PHE A 705 17.17 4.61 -4.79
CA PHE A 705 16.34 5.65 -4.19
C PHE A 705 15.50 6.43 -5.20
N TYR A 706 15.54 6.05 -6.47
CA TYR A 706 14.77 6.73 -7.51
C TYR A 706 13.25 6.68 -7.26
N LYS A 707 12.75 5.60 -6.65
CA LYS A 707 11.32 5.38 -6.34
C LYS A 707 10.95 5.75 -4.91
N VAL A 708 11.87 6.35 -4.15
CA VAL A 708 11.61 6.72 -2.76
C VAL A 708 10.68 7.94 -2.70
N ALA A 709 9.90 8.03 -1.63
CA ALA A 709 9.02 9.14 -1.36
C ALA A 709 9.77 10.49 -1.31
N ALA A 710 9.19 11.53 -1.93
CA ALA A 710 9.77 12.87 -2.02
C ALA A 710 10.08 13.46 -0.64
N GLY A 711 9.25 13.20 0.38
CA GLY A 711 9.51 13.61 1.76
C GLY A 711 10.83 13.08 2.31
N LEU A 712 11.21 11.84 1.97
CA LEU A 712 12.51 11.29 2.38
C LEU A 712 13.67 11.94 1.60
N CYS A 713 13.47 12.26 0.32
CA CYS A 713 14.48 13.02 -0.44
C CYS A 713 14.69 14.41 0.15
N ILE A 714 13.63 15.11 0.56
CA ILE A 714 13.73 16.41 1.25
C ILE A 714 14.54 16.28 2.54
N TYR A 715 14.28 15.25 3.34
CA TYR A 715 15.09 14.96 4.53
C TYR A 715 16.57 14.80 4.16
N PHE A 716 16.91 14.00 3.14
CA PHE A 716 18.30 13.79 2.75
C PHE A 716 18.96 15.06 2.23
N ILE A 717 18.24 15.87 1.45
CA ILE A 717 18.72 17.16 0.95
C ILE A 717 19.02 18.09 2.12
N ALA A 718 18.07 18.26 3.06
CA ALA A 718 18.27 19.09 4.25
C ALA A 718 19.41 18.58 5.15
N SER A 719 19.49 17.26 5.33
CA SER A 719 20.58 16.59 6.06
C SER A 719 21.94 16.85 5.46
N SER A 720 22.05 16.77 4.13
CA SER A 720 23.30 16.95 3.40
C SER A 720 23.71 18.42 3.39
N ALA A 721 22.74 19.32 3.18
CA ALA A 721 22.94 20.76 3.27
C ALA A 721 23.45 21.15 4.66
N TRP A 722 22.86 20.62 5.73
CA TRP A 722 23.35 20.81 7.10
C TRP A 722 24.81 20.34 7.25
N GLY A 723 25.13 19.12 6.82
CA GLY A 723 26.49 18.59 6.95
C GLY A 723 27.53 19.41 6.17
N ILE A 724 27.17 19.92 4.99
CA ILE A 724 28.02 20.81 4.19
C ILE A 724 28.19 22.16 4.89
N ALA A 725 27.11 22.73 5.43
CA ALA A 725 27.14 23.98 6.18
C ALA A 725 28.00 23.86 7.44
N GLU A 726 27.80 22.79 8.24
CA GLU A 726 28.61 22.48 9.42
C GLU A 726 30.10 22.43 9.08
N ARG A 727 30.46 21.77 7.98
CA ARG A 727 31.85 21.64 7.54
C ARG A 727 32.47 22.95 7.07
N LYS A 728 31.70 23.80 6.38
CA LYS A 728 32.20 25.08 5.85
C LYS A 728 32.25 26.18 6.91
N LEU A 729 31.27 26.21 7.82
CA LEU A 729 31.13 27.27 8.81
C LEU A 729 31.94 27.02 10.07
N ILE A 730 32.22 25.75 10.41
CA ILE A 730 32.89 25.39 11.66
C ILE A 730 34.27 24.79 11.33
N PRO A 731 35.38 25.45 11.72
CA PRO A 731 36.73 24.96 11.44
C PRO A 731 36.92 23.52 11.90
N ALA A 732 37.71 22.74 11.15
CA ALA A 732 38.10 21.41 11.57
C ALA A 732 38.74 21.51 12.97
N PRO A 733 38.29 20.73 13.95
CA PRO A 733 38.84 20.82 15.30
C PRO A 733 40.31 20.43 15.25
N VAL A 734 41.18 21.36 15.66
CA VAL A 734 42.63 21.15 15.71
C VAL A 734 42.90 20.08 16.76
N PRO A 735 43.50 18.93 16.41
CA PRO A 735 43.84 17.92 17.40
C PRO A 735 44.95 18.45 18.30
N THR A 736 44.62 18.84 19.51
CA THR A 736 45.61 19.10 20.55
C THR A 736 46.28 17.77 20.92
N GLY A 737 47.58 17.64 20.64
CA GLY A 737 48.43 16.57 21.22
C GLY A 737 49.08 15.55 20.28
N LEU A 738 49.14 15.78 18.96
CA LEU A 738 49.97 14.95 18.06
C LEU A 738 51.25 15.71 17.69
N ASN A 739 52.34 15.48 18.44
CA ASN A 739 53.69 15.87 18.04
C ASN A 739 54.17 14.96 16.91
N VAL A 740 53.57 15.10 15.73
CA VAL A 740 54.10 14.53 14.50
C VAL A 740 54.81 15.66 13.77
N ALA A 741 56.13 15.53 13.58
CA ALA A 741 56.94 16.54 12.92
C ALA A 741 56.32 16.91 11.55
N PRO A 742 56.16 18.21 11.23
CA PRO A 742 55.66 18.60 9.92
C PRO A 742 56.67 18.13 8.85
N SER A 743 56.17 17.41 7.85
CA SER A 743 56.97 17.15 6.64
C SER A 743 57.13 18.47 5.87
N PRO A 744 58.28 18.72 5.23
CA PRO A 744 58.55 20.01 4.62
C PRO A 744 57.56 20.27 3.49
N VAL A 745 56.86 21.39 3.61
CA VAL A 745 56.04 21.98 2.55
C VAL A 745 57.00 22.43 1.45
N ASN A 746 56.91 21.85 0.26
CA ASN A 746 57.54 22.42 -0.94
C ASN A 746 56.76 23.68 -1.34
N THR A 747 57.02 24.79 -0.65
CA THR A 747 56.71 26.13 -1.13
C THR A 747 57.65 26.47 -2.28
N ARG A 748 57.14 26.44 -3.52
CA ARG A 748 57.66 27.32 -4.57
C ARG A 748 56.59 28.35 -4.87
N THR A 749 56.64 29.46 -4.14
CA THR A 749 56.00 30.72 -4.52
C THR A 749 56.95 31.51 -5.43
N SER A 750 56.34 32.07 -6.47
CA SER A 750 56.84 32.95 -7.52
C SER A 750 57.48 34.26 -7.03
N PHE A 751 58.41 34.82 -7.84
CA PHE A 751 58.65 36.25 -8.20
C PHE A 751 60.06 36.31 -8.85
N SER A 752 60.47 37.22 -9.76
CA SER A 752 59.95 37.78 -11.02
C SER A 752 61.15 38.34 -11.81
N SER A 753 60.96 38.53 -13.12
CA SER A 753 61.52 39.58 -14.00
C SER A 753 62.99 39.58 -14.49
N THR A 754 63.06 39.54 -15.84
CA THR A 754 63.89 40.34 -16.78
C THR A 754 65.39 40.04 -16.96
N LYS A 755 65.79 39.57 -18.15
CA LYS A 755 66.27 40.38 -19.30
C LYS A 755 66.72 39.52 -20.50
N ASN A 756 66.41 40.06 -21.69
CA ASN A 756 66.83 39.79 -23.08
C ASN A 756 68.03 38.86 -23.37
N GLY A 757 67.89 38.11 -24.48
CA GLY A 757 69.01 37.53 -25.26
C GLY A 757 68.48 36.71 -26.44
N ALA A 758 68.85 37.10 -27.66
CA ALA A 758 68.28 36.65 -28.93
C ALA A 758 68.98 35.41 -29.53
N ALA A 759 68.28 34.83 -30.53
CA ALA A 759 68.79 34.28 -31.80
C ALA A 759 69.05 32.75 -31.99
N SER A 760 68.58 32.35 -33.19
CA SER A 760 68.99 31.29 -34.14
C SER A 760 68.67 29.80 -33.90
N ASP A 761 67.63 29.35 -34.61
CA ASP A 761 67.73 28.52 -35.83
C ASP A 761 68.56 27.22 -35.79
N LYS A 762 67.88 26.06 -35.89
CA LYS A 762 67.99 25.14 -37.05
C LYS A 762 67.14 23.88 -36.93
N GLN A 763 66.45 23.59 -38.03
CA GLN A 763 65.86 22.32 -38.43
C GLN A 763 66.81 21.13 -38.24
N ILE A 764 66.27 19.92 -38.00
CA ILE A 764 66.54 18.72 -38.81
C ILE A 764 65.46 17.65 -38.58
N ARG A 765 65.24 16.90 -39.66
CA ARG A 765 64.10 16.09 -40.08
C ARG A 765 63.89 14.77 -39.33
N ARG A 766 62.63 14.29 -39.38
CA ARG A 766 62.23 12.88 -39.26
C ARG A 766 62.97 11.98 -40.28
N PRO A 767 62.99 10.66 -40.05
CA PRO A 767 62.06 9.84 -40.83
C PRO A 767 61.33 8.75 -40.04
N LYS A 768 60.17 8.37 -40.58
CA LYS A 768 59.28 7.28 -40.17
C LYS A 768 59.78 5.93 -40.70
N LYS A 769 59.20 4.86 -40.11
CA LYS A 769 58.82 3.54 -40.70
C LYS A 769 59.99 2.54 -40.80
N LYS A 770 59.88 1.23 -40.53
CA LYS A 770 58.83 0.18 -40.46
C LYS A 770 59.23 -0.77 -39.29
N ARG A 771 58.41 -1.65 -38.72
CA ARG A 771 57.51 -2.63 -39.33
C ARG A 771 56.61 -3.19 -38.23
#